data_AF-A0A496PHT0-F1
#
_entry.id   AF-A0A496PHT0-F1
#
_cell.length_a   1.000
_cell.length_b   1.000
_cell.length_c   1.000
_cell.angle_alpha   90.00
_cell.angle_beta   90.00
_cell.angle_gamma   90.00
#
_symmetry.space_group_name_H-M   'P 1'
#
loop_
_entity.id
_entity.type
_entity.pdbx_description
1 polymer ?
#
loop_
_entity_poly.entity_id
_entity_poly.type
_entity_poly.pdbx_seq_one_letter_code
_entity_poly.pdbx_strand_id
1 'polypeptide(L)'
;MARITDWLKSHFKLMISLVGVACIPLVYCGALIFANSDPTGHLNQVPALVVNLDSAAKTSTGESVDLGPSIVEELEDSEDNNNLKWQESSEEDANRALAKGDALAVLTIPEGFSAAAASAGDDNPQKAHAGQLEVRTNDASNYLMGTIGRTVGKEVTSSVRTKVSENYLKNIYVGFTDIHSSISDASDGAAKLADGTEKADGGAGKLVVGLNKLKDGSAKVDSGAVKLASGATTLSTGANKLASGLGQLEDKTKDLPAQAKALNDGAQKIAAGTKTLDDSAGKLSDGAKTLYDGTKTLDSSAKQLNDGAQKVAAGNQKLNKTAQGISTSVTEISDAVQETLGSLGTLVEDTTGISSATKVDVSGRAEAANDNMQKILDNPQVAAAVKAAGLEERAATVKKDLSDVSDGAAKTDAAIKKAQKSAGIVGSKDGVSIDELQAKAKKVSGAAKTFSDSTQQLSDGATQVAAGTSKLSKSTPTLKNGAKQLSDGTNKLAKATPTLKDGSAQLAAGTKKLNAAVPTLSKAIASAADGGNELAKGAKKLATGATTLSTGTGDLAKGTSDADKGAGDLKDGLVELNDGATKLDDGLADGVKEIPDYTKKDQEHLSTVNSEPVSMDDASVNKMANYGTGLSPYFISLALWIGGIALFMLMAPLPRKLLDRHLPAPITALRAYLPSAIMAVVQASIVSAIVLFGLQLDVANPLGLWGLAVFASLTFVAVNQGLVSLLGAPGRFLSLILVVLQIASAGGTYPWQTMPEIFKAVRPYLPMTYTVEAFRSLVAGGDPIGLSSAYGVLGCWMVGGLIFLTIAAIISRKSEVLRDWATLAPGMPGGGRGLESENAASADAEPAQRSERELVGAGVGAGAGVGTSAGAASTAQMPDAAGSGPRHAAGGAAVASATAAQASAGHAAGAHSDPAEQDEDALDQDAQDQDAADEGAQDRDAAGEGAEDEAREPVGAWTVADFGGSEPDEADDVDEADEASTDPAHAEDATEPHGVEQETAAQEATGQDDASEDDDTVVRTDSERDPRNGSPEHGA
;
A
#
# COMPACT_ATOMS: atom_id res chain seq x y z
N MET A 1 54.66 99.01 -48.71
CA MET A 1 55.76 98.14 -49.22
C MET A 1 57.09 98.89 -49.25
N ALA A 2 57.64 99.32 -50.39
CA ALA A 2 59.06 99.71 -50.56
C ALA A 2 59.74 100.46 -49.39
N ARG A 3 59.15 101.56 -48.87
CA ARG A 3 59.70 102.30 -47.71
C ARG A 3 59.89 101.44 -46.45
N ILE A 4 59.01 100.48 -46.20
CA ILE A 4 59.14 99.50 -45.11
C ILE A 4 60.27 98.52 -45.42
N THR A 5 60.41 98.09 -46.68
CA THR A 5 61.47 97.16 -47.10
C THR A 5 62.87 97.76 -46.95
N ASP A 6 63.06 99.05 -47.26
CA ASP A 6 64.35 99.72 -47.08
C ASP A 6 64.60 100.19 -45.63
N TRP A 7 63.54 100.49 -44.86
CA TRP A 7 63.64 100.65 -43.41
C TRP A 7 64.07 99.35 -42.74
N LEU A 8 63.48 98.21 -43.11
CA LEU A 8 63.87 96.87 -42.65
C LEU A 8 65.32 96.54 -43.01
N LYS A 9 65.80 96.86 -44.22
CA LYS A 9 67.20 96.64 -44.62
C LYS A 9 68.18 97.50 -43.82
N SER A 10 67.87 98.79 -43.64
CA SER A 10 68.76 99.72 -42.90
C SER A 10 68.80 99.40 -41.39
N HIS A 11 67.69 98.94 -40.81
CA HIS A 11 67.60 98.57 -39.40
C HIS A 11 67.77 97.06 -39.14
N PHE A 12 68.12 96.26 -40.15
CA PHE A 12 68.16 94.78 -40.09
C PHE A 12 68.98 94.25 -38.90
N LYS A 13 70.15 94.84 -38.64
CA LYS A 13 71.01 94.48 -37.49
C LYS A 13 70.36 94.82 -36.14
N LEU A 14 69.65 95.93 -36.06
CA LEU A 14 68.94 96.36 -34.86
C LEU A 14 67.72 95.47 -34.62
N MET A 15 66.97 95.11 -35.66
CA MET A 15 65.86 94.15 -35.55
C MET A 15 66.32 92.74 -35.18
N ILE A 16 67.44 92.24 -35.72
CA ILE A 16 68.02 90.97 -35.25
C ILE A 16 68.38 91.04 -33.77
N SER A 17 68.95 92.15 -33.30
CA SER A 17 69.23 92.34 -31.87
C SER A 17 67.97 92.43 -31.01
N LEU A 18 66.90 93.07 -31.51
CA LEU A 18 65.63 93.23 -30.80
C LEU A 18 64.85 91.91 -30.74
N VAL A 19 64.83 91.14 -31.83
CA VAL A 19 64.29 89.77 -31.87
C VAL A 19 65.09 88.85 -30.96
N GLY A 20 66.43 88.90 -31.00
CA GLY A 20 67.28 88.14 -30.10
C GLY A 20 66.96 88.41 -28.63
N VAL A 21 66.82 89.70 -28.24
CA VAL A 21 66.41 90.09 -26.88
C VAL A 21 64.98 89.66 -26.56
N ALA A 22 64.03 89.78 -27.49
CA ALA A 22 62.65 89.31 -27.31
C ALA A 22 62.55 87.78 -27.19
N CYS A 23 63.51 87.04 -27.76
CA CYS A 23 63.65 85.61 -27.57
C CYS A 23 64.29 85.23 -26.23
N ILE A 24 64.88 86.15 -25.44
CA ILE A 24 65.48 85.80 -24.14
C ILE A 24 64.44 85.20 -23.18
N PRO A 25 63.27 85.82 -22.92
CA PRO A 25 62.24 85.21 -22.07
C PRO A 25 61.71 83.89 -22.64
N LEU A 26 61.64 83.74 -23.97
CA LEU A 26 61.16 82.53 -24.62
C LEU A 26 62.16 81.38 -24.46
N VAL A 27 63.46 81.62 -24.64
CA VAL A 27 64.52 80.64 -24.38
C VAL A 27 64.61 80.32 -22.89
N TYR A 28 64.47 81.31 -22.01
CA TYR A 28 64.47 81.12 -20.55
C TYR A 28 63.30 80.26 -20.08
N CYS A 29 62.06 80.72 -20.31
CA CYS A 29 60.87 79.99 -19.90
C CYS A 29 60.74 78.66 -20.66
N GLY A 30 61.06 78.61 -21.96
CA GLY A 30 60.99 77.38 -22.75
C GLY A 30 61.98 76.31 -22.29
N ALA A 31 63.24 76.67 -22.03
CA ALA A 31 64.22 75.72 -21.51
C ALA A 31 63.89 75.25 -20.09
N LEU A 32 63.36 76.13 -19.22
CA LEU A 32 63.03 75.75 -17.85
C LEU A 32 61.72 74.98 -17.72
N ILE A 33 60.70 75.34 -18.50
CA ILE A 33 59.47 74.54 -18.60
C ILE A 33 59.81 73.16 -19.16
N PHE A 34 60.63 73.06 -20.23
CA PHE A 34 61.00 71.76 -20.78
C PHE A 34 61.89 70.95 -19.82
N ALA A 35 62.86 71.56 -19.13
CA ALA A 35 63.71 70.86 -18.17
C ALA A 35 62.96 70.35 -16.91
N ASN A 36 61.76 70.86 -16.65
CA ASN A 36 60.95 70.53 -15.47
C ASN A 36 59.48 70.25 -15.87
N SER A 37 59.22 69.75 -17.09
CA SER A 37 57.86 69.61 -17.61
C SER A 37 57.10 68.44 -17.00
N ASP A 38 57.81 67.35 -16.73
CA ASP A 38 57.31 66.19 -16.02
C ASP A 38 58.45 65.55 -15.19
N PRO A 39 58.79 66.14 -14.03
CA PRO A 39 59.84 65.61 -13.16
C PRO A 39 59.37 64.43 -12.30
N THR A 40 58.07 64.10 -12.34
CA THR A 40 57.41 63.05 -11.54
C THR A 40 57.16 61.79 -12.36
N GLY A 41 56.67 61.90 -13.60
CA GLY A 41 56.54 60.78 -14.55
C GLY A 41 57.87 60.32 -15.15
N HIS A 42 59.00 60.66 -14.52
CA HIS A 42 60.36 60.20 -14.85
C HIS A 42 61.10 59.71 -13.58
N LEU A 43 60.38 59.40 -12.49
CA LEU A 43 60.98 58.90 -11.24
C LEU A 43 61.60 57.50 -11.43
N ASN A 44 61.08 56.71 -12.38
CA ASN A 44 61.63 55.41 -12.80
C ASN A 44 62.99 55.49 -13.53
N GLN A 45 63.55 56.70 -13.67
CA GLN A 45 64.91 56.93 -14.15
C GLN A 45 65.87 57.28 -13.02
N VAL A 46 65.38 57.37 -11.77
CA VAL A 46 66.19 57.72 -10.60
C VAL A 46 66.50 56.49 -9.77
N PRO A 47 67.78 56.14 -9.57
CA PRO A 47 68.17 54.96 -8.82
C PRO A 47 67.81 55.08 -7.33
N ALA A 48 67.07 54.09 -6.87
CA ALA A 48 66.87 53.73 -5.47
C ALA A 48 67.24 52.26 -5.29
N LEU A 49 67.54 51.83 -4.07
CA LEU A 49 67.97 50.46 -3.79
C LEU A 49 67.09 49.83 -2.70
N VAL A 50 66.76 48.56 -2.84
CA VAL A 50 66.11 47.77 -1.78
C VAL A 50 67.13 46.80 -1.19
N VAL A 51 67.12 46.67 0.13
CA VAL A 51 68.01 45.77 0.89
C VAL A 51 67.11 44.86 1.70
N ASN A 52 67.06 43.59 1.33
CA ASN A 52 66.27 42.59 2.05
C ASN A 52 67.17 41.80 3.03
N LEU A 53 66.92 41.98 4.33
CA LEU A 53 67.53 41.21 5.42
C LEU A 53 66.51 40.27 6.08
N ASP A 54 65.27 40.21 5.59
CA ASP A 54 64.20 39.40 6.16
C ASP A 54 64.36 37.91 5.81
N SER A 55 63.65 37.06 6.54
CA SER A 55 63.62 35.62 6.29
C SER A 55 62.25 35.01 6.63
N ALA A 56 61.82 34.06 5.81
CA ALA A 56 60.57 33.32 5.98
C ALA A 56 60.33 32.86 7.42
N ALA A 57 59.22 33.34 8.00
CA ALA A 57 58.74 32.97 9.32
C ALA A 57 57.62 31.92 9.22
N LYS A 58 57.18 31.41 10.37
CA LYS A 58 56.01 30.54 10.47
C LYS A 58 54.95 31.13 11.39
N THR A 59 53.69 30.96 11.01
CA THR A 59 52.53 31.25 11.84
C THR A 59 52.35 30.20 12.94
N SER A 60 51.46 30.50 13.90
CA SER A 60 50.85 29.53 14.82
C SER A 60 50.22 28.33 14.09
N THR A 61 49.61 28.55 12.92
CA THR A 61 49.04 27.49 12.05
C THR A 61 50.10 26.63 11.35
N GLY A 62 51.39 26.99 11.42
CA GLY A 62 52.51 26.26 10.81
C GLY A 62 52.77 26.59 9.34
N GLU A 63 51.97 27.49 8.75
CA GLU A 63 52.13 28.03 7.41
C GLU A 63 53.36 28.96 7.33
N SER A 64 53.94 29.09 6.14
CA SER A 64 55.13 29.92 5.92
C SER A 64 54.74 31.30 5.44
N VAL A 65 55.21 32.34 6.12
CA VAL A 65 55.02 33.76 5.76
C VAL A 65 56.38 34.32 5.36
N ASP A 66 56.51 34.77 4.12
CA ASP A 66 57.77 35.25 3.54
C ASP A 66 57.49 36.52 2.71
N LEU A 67 57.38 37.66 3.41
CA LEU A 67 56.96 38.94 2.84
C LEU A 67 58.13 39.74 2.25
N GLY A 68 59.35 39.57 2.77
CA GLY A 68 60.53 40.27 2.28
C GLY A 68 60.73 40.13 0.76
N PRO A 69 60.81 38.91 0.21
CA PRO A 69 60.95 38.69 -1.23
C PRO A 69 59.79 39.28 -2.04
N SER A 70 58.54 39.14 -1.59
CA SER A 70 57.38 39.71 -2.29
C SER A 70 57.34 41.24 -2.29
N ILE A 71 57.97 41.90 -1.31
CA ILE A 71 58.14 43.36 -1.31
C ILE A 71 59.26 43.77 -2.27
N VAL A 72 60.34 42.98 -2.39
CA VAL A 72 61.38 43.22 -3.41
C VAL A 72 60.80 43.08 -4.82
N GLU A 73 60.08 41.99 -5.09
CA GLU A 73 59.45 41.69 -6.38
C GLU A 73 58.48 42.80 -6.84
N GLU A 74 57.54 43.21 -5.98
CA GLU A 74 56.60 44.32 -6.25
C GLU A 74 57.30 45.67 -6.50
N LEU A 75 58.50 45.90 -5.93
CA LEU A 75 59.25 47.13 -6.13
C LEU A 75 60.12 47.12 -7.40
N GLU A 76 60.68 45.96 -7.78
CA GLU A 76 61.49 45.82 -9.01
C GLU A 76 60.62 45.71 -10.28
N ASP A 77 59.50 44.98 -10.23
CA ASP A 77 58.57 44.82 -11.38
C ASP A 77 57.63 46.04 -11.58
N SER A 78 57.81 47.11 -10.79
CA SER A 78 56.98 48.31 -10.83
C SER A 78 57.23 49.17 -12.08
N GLU A 79 56.52 48.90 -13.18
CA GLU A 79 56.57 49.70 -14.42
C GLU A 79 55.99 51.13 -14.29
N ASP A 80 55.50 51.55 -13.11
CA ASP A 80 54.97 52.91 -12.95
C ASP A 80 56.08 53.96 -13.07
N ASN A 81 55.92 54.87 -14.03
CA ASN A 81 56.80 55.99 -14.28
C ASN A 81 56.90 56.97 -13.09
N ASN A 82 55.96 56.91 -12.15
CA ASN A 82 55.92 57.69 -10.92
C ASN A 82 56.62 57.02 -9.72
N ASN A 83 57.00 55.74 -9.79
CA ASN A 83 57.78 55.07 -8.75
C ASN A 83 59.29 55.34 -8.94
N LEU A 84 60.10 55.13 -7.91
CA LEU A 84 61.57 55.15 -8.04
C LEU A 84 62.04 53.90 -8.78
N LYS A 85 63.24 53.96 -9.38
CA LYS A 85 63.86 52.76 -9.94
C LYS A 85 64.56 51.98 -8.84
N TRP A 86 63.82 51.10 -8.18
CA TRP A 86 64.34 50.14 -7.20
C TRP A 86 65.22 49.08 -7.89
N GLN A 87 66.29 48.67 -7.21
CA GLN A 87 67.09 47.49 -7.54
C GLN A 87 67.58 46.84 -6.24
N GLU A 88 67.60 45.50 -6.14
CA GLU A 88 68.13 44.81 -4.96
C GLU A 88 69.64 45.06 -4.79
N SER A 89 70.11 45.22 -3.55
CA SER A 89 71.52 45.44 -3.24
C SER A 89 71.93 44.93 -1.86
N SER A 90 73.25 44.75 -1.67
CA SER A 90 73.80 44.51 -0.33
C SER A 90 73.66 45.77 0.52
N GLU A 91 73.48 45.62 1.84
CA GLU A 91 73.40 46.78 2.76
C GLU A 91 74.65 47.67 2.64
N GLU A 92 75.83 47.06 2.48
CA GLU A 92 77.07 47.80 2.29
C GLU A 92 77.09 48.62 0.98
N ASP A 93 76.65 48.04 -0.13
CA ASP A 93 76.63 48.72 -1.43
C ASP A 93 75.56 49.79 -1.49
N ALA A 94 74.40 49.56 -0.89
CA ALA A 94 73.35 50.55 -0.75
C ALA A 94 73.82 51.76 0.08
N ASN A 95 74.48 51.52 1.21
CA ASN A 95 75.12 52.57 2.00
C ASN A 95 76.20 53.32 1.20
N ARG A 96 77.06 52.62 0.45
CA ARG A 96 78.11 53.22 -0.40
C ARG A 96 77.52 54.07 -1.52
N ALA A 97 76.46 53.62 -2.18
CA ALA A 97 75.80 54.32 -3.27
C ALA A 97 75.05 55.57 -2.77
N LEU A 98 74.32 55.45 -1.65
CA LEU A 98 73.61 56.55 -1.01
C LEU A 98 74.57 57.65 -0.53
N ALA A 99 75.71 57.28 0.06
CA ALA A 99 76.72 58.24 0.52
C ALA A 99 77.34 59.07 -0.62
N LYS A 100 77.55 58.47 -1.80
CA LYS A 100 78.07 59.14 -2.99
C LYS A 100 77.01 59.94 -3.77
N GLY A 101 75.73 59.62 -3.59
CA GLY A 101 74.64 60.10 -4.45
C GLY A 101 74.50 59.32 -5.76
N ASP A 102 75.09 58.12 -5.86
CA ASP A 102 74.86 57.18 -6.96
C ASP A 102 73.45 56.57 -6.89
N ALA A 103 72.91 56.42 -5.67
CA ALA A 103 71.49 56.17 -5.37
C ALA A 103 70.95 57.30 -4.49
N LEU A 104 69.66 57.65 -4.63
CA LEU A 104 69.05 58.78 -3.89
C LEU A 104 68.10 58.37 -2.75
N ALA A 105 67.67 57.11 -2.72
CA ALA A 105 66.95 56.50 -1.60
C ALA A 105 67.37 55.02 -1.46
N VAL A 106 67.28 54.51 -0.23
CA VAL A 106 67.43 53.08 0.10
C VAL A 106 66.25 52.68 0.98
N LEU A 107 65.61 51.55 0.69
CA LEU A 107 64.63 50.90 1.55
C LEU A 107 65.27 49.64 2.13
N THR A 108 65.30 49.52 3.46
CA THR A 108 65.75 48.32 4.15
C THR A 108 64.54 47.58 4.72
N ILE A 109 64.43 46.28 4.41
CA ILE A 109 63.56 45.33 5.10
C ILE A 109 64.45 44.62 6.14
N PRO A 110 64.28 44.84 7.44
CA PRO A 110 65.18 44.31 8.48
C PRO A 110 64.91 42.84 8.80
N GLU A 111 65.87 42.21 9.50
CA GLU A 111 65.75 40.83 10.00
C GLU A 111 64.45 40.64 10.82
N GLY A 112 63.65 39.65 10.46
CA GLY A 112 62.44 39.26 11.20
C GLY A 112 61.19 40.08 10.88
N PHE A 113 61.17 40.85 9.81
CA PHE A 113 59.97 41.55 9.32
C PHE A 113 58.79 40.58 9.07
N SER A 114 59.03 39.43 8.43
CA SER A 114 58.00 38.38 8.25
C SER A 114 57.59 37.73 9.58
N ALA A 115 58.50 37.64 10.56
CA ALA A 115 58.18 37.12 11.89
C ALA A 115 57.29 38.10 12.68
N ALA A 116 57.54 39.40 12.55
CA ALA A 116 56.67 40.44 13.09
C ALA A 116 55.26 40.36 12.47
N ALA A 117 55.14 40.27 11.14
CA ALA A 117 53.85 40.10 10.47
C ALA A 117 53.12 38.80 10.89
N ALA A 118 53.84 37.67 11.02
CA ALA A 118 53.27 36.41 11.50
C ALA A 118 52.86 36.45 12.99
N SER A 119 53.52 37.29 13.81
CA SER A 119 53.23 37.40 15.26
C SER A 119 51.83 37.92 15.58
N ALA A 120 51.18 38.60 14.63
CA ALA A 120 49.81 39.08 14.79
C ALA A 120 48.78 37.93 14.94
N GLY A 121 49.10 36.73 14.44
CA GLY A 121 48.26 35.52 14.54
C GLY A 121 48.64 34.55 15.65
N ASP A 122 49.49 34.94 16.62
CA ASP A 122 49.90 34.11 17.74
C ASP A 122 48.92 34.23 18.93
N ASP A 123 48.64 33.12 19.63
CA ASP A 123 47.70 33.06 20.76
C ASP A 123 48.07 33.96 21.96
N ASN A 124 49.27 34.56 21.97
CA ASN A 124 49.72 35.50 22.98
C ASN A 124 49.78 36.95 22.43
N PRO A 125 48.79 37.81 22.76
CA PRO A 125 48.74 39.21 22.30
C PRO A 125 50.00 40.04 22.60
N GLN A 126 50.76 39.68 23.64
CA GLN A 126 51.96 40.43 24.05
C GLN A 126 53.19 40.13 23.17
N LYS A 127 53.10 39.18 22.22
CA LYS A 127 54.10 38.96 21.16
C LYS A 127 53.84 39.78 19.90
N ALA A 128 52.62 40.28 19.71
CA ALA A 128 52.19 40.91 18.46
C ALA A 128 52.93 42.24 18.28
N HIS A 129 53.80 42.32 17.29
CA HIS A 129 54.64 43.50 17.02
C HIS A 129 54.56 43.87 15.54
N ALA A 130 54.43 45.17 15.25
CA ALA A 130 54.37 45.66 13.88
C ALA A 130 55.71 45.46 13.15
N GLY A 131 55.65 45.11 11.86
CA GLY A 131 56.82 45.13 11.00
C GLY A 131 57.40 46.54 10.91
N GLN A 132 58.72 46.67 10.94
CA GLN A 132 59.43 47.93 10.73
C GLN A 132 60.10 47.90 9.37
N LEU A 133 59.94 48.95 8.59
CA LEU A 133 60.78 49.25 7.41
C LEU A 133 61.66 50.46 7.75
N GLU A 134 62.83 50.58 7.13
CA GLU A 134 63.68 51.79 7.21
C GLU A 134 63.85 52.39 5.81
N VAL A 135 63.60 53.70 5.64
CA VAL A 135 63.96 54.43 4.42
C VAL A 135 65.06 55.44 4.73
N ARG A 136 66.17 55.28 4.01
CA ARG A 136 67.37 56.08 4.15
C ARG A 136 67.54 56.95 2.92
N THR A 137 67.69 58.25 3.14
CA THR A 137 67.88 59.26 2.08
C THR A 137 69.15 60.05 2.32
N ASN A 138 69.70 60.70 1.29
CA ASN A 138 70.83 61.62 1.44
C ASN A 138 70.41 63.00 0.94
N ASP A 139 69.99 63.87 1.87
CA ASP A 139 69.52 65.22 1.53
C ASP A 139 70.61 66.03 0.79
N ALA A 140 71.89 65.74 1.03
CA ALA A 140 73.04 66.37 0.35
C ALA A 140 73.03 66.15 -1.17
N SER A 141 72.53 65.00 -1.66
CA SER A 141 72.48 64.72 -3.09
C SER A 141 71.34 65.51 -3.75
N ASN A 142 70.13 65.45 -3.20
CA ASN A 142 69.02 66.37 -3.49
C ASN A 142 67.95 66.32 -2.38
N TYR A 143 67.70 67.47 -1.71
CA TYR A 143 66.71 67.61 -0.63
C TYR A 143 65.26 67.24 -1.04
N LEU A 144 64.84 67.64 -2.24
CA LEU A 144 63.50 67.33 -2.74
C LEU A 144 63.35 65.82 -2.94
N MET A 145 64.42 65.13 -3.37
CA MET A 145 64.40 63.67 -3.48
C MET A 145 64.47 62.96 -2.13
N GLY A 146 65.16 63.53 -1.13
CA GLY A 146 65.01 63.06 0.26
C GLY A 146 63.56 63.12 0.73
N THR A 147 62.82 64.16 0.32
CA THR A 147 61.39 64.29 0.64
C THR A 147 60.53 63.29 -0.16
N ILE A 148 60.77 63.13 -1.46
CA ILE A 148 60.05 62.17 -2.31
C ILE A 148 60.30 60.74 -1.82
N GLY A 149 61.55 60.33 -1.57
CA GLY A 149 61.88 58.98 -1.11
C GLY A 149 61.18 58.59 0.20
N ARG A 150 61.10 59.51 1.17
CA ARG A 150 60.35 59.30 2.43
C ARG A 150 58.84 59.24 2.21
N THR A 151 58.30 59.97 1.23
CA THR A 151 56.87 59.86 0.84
C THR A 151 56.59 58.54 0.13
N VAL A 152 57.43 58.12 -0.82
CA VAL A 152 57.31 56.82 -1.51
C VAL A 152 57.44 55.66 -0.51
N GLY A 153 58.39 55.72 0.43
CA GLY A 153 58.50 54.73 1.52
C GLY A 153 57.22 54.60 2.37
N LYS A 154 56.55 55.72 2.63
CA LYS A 154 55.27 55.74 3.35
C LYS A 154 54.11 55.22 2.51
N GLU A 155 54.11 55.43 1.19
CA GLU A 155 53.09 54.84 0.31
C GLU A 155 53.32 53.34 0.09
N VAL A 156 54.58 52.88 -0.01
CA VAL A 156 54.93 51.45 0.04
C VAL A 156 54.47 50.84 1.36
N THR A 157 54.74 51.51 2.50
CA THR A 157 54.22 51.10 3.81
C THR A 157 52.69 51.08 3.85
N SER A 158 52.00 52.03 3.23
CA SER A 158 50.55 52.11 3.11
C SER A 158 49.97 50.94 2.29
N SER A 159 50.61 50.59 1.18
CA SER A 159 50.25 49.45 0.32
C SER A 159 50.46 48.11 1.05
N VAL A 160 51.62 47.90 1.68
CA VAL A 160 51.90 46.69 2.47
C VAL A 160 50.97 46.60 3.68
N ARG A 161 50.74 47.72 4.40
CA ARG A 161 49.75 47.81 5.49
C ARG A 161 48.36 47.39 5.01
N THR A 162 47.94 47.84 3.83
CA THR A 162 46.64 47.46 3.24
C THR A 162 46.57 45.96 2.97
N LYS A 163 47.58 45.36 2.31
CA LYS A 163 47.62 43.90 2.06
C LYS A 163 47.63 43.08 3.36
N VAL A 164 48.36 43.51 4.38
CA VAL A 164 48.44 42.82 5.68
C VAL A 164 47.13 42.95 6.46
N SER A 165 46.55 44.16 6.55
CA SER A 165 45.26 44.39 7.21
C SER A 165 44.10 43.70 6.49
N GLU A 166 44.12 43.58 5.16
CA GLU A 166 43.09 42.83 4.41
C GLU A 166 43.13 41.34 4.77
N ASN A 167 44.31 40.70 4.76
CA ASN A 167 44.46 39.31 5.16
C ASN A 167 44.05 39.07 6.63
N TYR A 168 44.49 39.93 7.56
CA TYR A 168 44.16 39.80 8.98
C TYR A 168 42.65 39.98 9.23
N LEU A 169 42.06 41.08 8.74
CA LEU A 169 40.65 41.37 8.96
C LEU A 169 39.75 40.35 8.27
N LYS A 170 40.13 39.84 7.09
CA LYS A 170 39.39 38.76 6.43
C LYS A 170 39.40 37.50 7.29
N ASN A 171 40.56 37.06 7.76
CA ASN A 171 40.67 35.83 8.56
C ASN A 171 39.94 35.93 9.92
N ILE A 172 39.90 37.12 10.54
CA ILE A 172 39.25 37.32 11.84
C ILE A 172 37.75 37.68 11.74
N TYR A 173 37.34 38.58 10.84
CA TYR A 173 35.93 38.94 10.73
C TYR A 173 35.11 37.86 10.02
N VAL A 174 35.66 37.18 9.00
CA VAL A 174 35.02 35.97 8.45
C VAL A 174 35.12 34.84 9.46
N GLY A 175 36.29 34.63 10.08
CA GLY A 175 36.47 33.59 11.11
C GLY A 175 35.43 33.65 12.23
N PHE A 176 35.30 34.78 12.94
CA PHE A 176 34.32 34.89 14.03
C PHE A 176 32.86 34.99 13.57
N THR A 177 32.57 35.55 12.39
CA THR A 177 31.19 35.60 11.86
C THR A 177 30.74 34.22 11.38
N ASP A 178 31.61 33.48 10.68
CA ASP A 178 31.31 32.13 10.20
C ASP A 178 31.30 31.12 11.36
N ILE A 179 32.13 31.29 12.39
CA ILE A 179 32.04 30.50 13.63
C ILE A 179 30.75 30.82 14.39
N HIS A 180 30.39 32.09 14.59
CA HIS A 180 29.13 32.44 15.25
C HIS A 180 27.91 32.00 14.44
N SER A 181 27.92 32.14 13.11
CA SER A 181 26.83 31.63 12.26
C SER A 181 26.80 30.12 12.34
N SER A 182 27.90 29.41 12.08
CA SER A 182 27.92 27.94 12.07
C SER A 182 27.55 27.32 13.43
N ILE A 183 27.94 27.94 14.55
CA ILE A 183 27.50 27.50 15.88
C ILE A 183 26.02 27.84 16.10
N SER A 184 25.54 29.01 15.66
CA SER A 184 24.10 29.34 15.71
C SER A 184 23.28 28.39 14.84
N ASP A 185 23.69 28.11 13.61
CA ASP A 185 23.04 27.25 12.62
C ASP A 185 23.08 25.77 13.07
N ALA A 186 24.15 25.34 13.75
CA ALA A 186 24.26 24.00 14.33
C ALA A 186 23.51 23.85 15.67
N SER A 187 23.37 24.92 16.47
CA SER A 187 22.44 24.99 17.60
C SER A 187 20.99 24.91 17.10
N ASP A 188 20.62 25.76 16.13
CA ASP A 188 19.33 25.69 15.42
C ASP A 188 19.09 24.30 14.79
N GLY A 189 20.15 23.62 14.34
CA GLY A 189 20.14 22.25 13.83
C GLY A 189 19.93 21.18 14.92
N ALA A 190 20.59 21.33 16.07
CA ALA A 190 20.44 20.47 17.24
C ALA A 190 19.04 20.61 17.87
N ALA A 191 18.53 21.84 17.97
CA ALA A 191 17.16 22.13 18.39
C ALA A 191 16.11 21.51 17.43
N LYS A 192 16.33 21.58 16.11
CA LYS A 192 15.48 20.89 15.11
C LYS A 192 15.61 19.37 15.17
N LEU A 193 16.77 18.84 15.53
CA LEU A 193 16.96 17.41 15.77
C LEU A 193 16.18 16.96 17.01
N ALA A 194 16.22 17.73 18.10
CA ALA A 194 15.46 17.48 19.33
C ALA A 194 13.94 17.53 19.08
N ASP A 195 13.41 18.61 18.49
CA ASP A 195 12.00 18.71 18.09
C ASP A 195 11.57 17.58 17.13
N GLY A 196 12.48 17.14 16.25
CA GLY A 196 12.29 15.96 15.39
C GLY A 196 12.24 14.64 16.17
N THR A 197 13.11 14.42 17.15
CA THR A 197 13.14 13.20 17.97
C THR A 197 12.04 13.16 19.02
N GLU A 198 11.59 14.29 19.58
CA GLU A 198 10.38 14.37 20.43
C GLU A 198 9.12 13.98 19.63
N LYS A 199 9.01 14.42 18.37
CA LYS A 199 7.93 14.00 17.47
C LYS A 199 8.02 12.52 17.11
N ALA A 200 9.22 11.98 16.96
CA ALA A 200 9.46 10.56 16.72
C ALA A 200 9.15 9.71 17.97
N ASP A 201 9.51 10.14 19.18
CA ASP A 201 9.13 9.54 20.46
C ASP A 201 7.61 9.47 20.59
N GLY A 202 6.93 10.59 20.36
CA GLY A 202 5.47 10.68 20.32
C GLY A 202 4.83 9.86 19.18
N GLY A 203 5.63 9.36 18.23
CA GLY A 203 5.26 8.35 17.23
C GLY A 203 5.47 6.93 17.75
N ALA A 204 6.65 6.62 18.28
CA ALA A 204 7.02 5.32 18.85
C ALA A 204 6.11 4.94 20.04
N GLY A 205 5.79 5.90 20.92
CA GLY A 205 4.82 5.70 22.00
C GLY A 205 3.40 5.38 21.51
N LYS A 206 2.97 5.94 20.36
CA LYS A 206 1.69 5.55 19.73
C LYS A 206 1.78 4.16 19.10
N LEU A 207 2.93 3.79 18.55
CA LEU A 207 3.19 2.45 18.02
C LEU A 207 3.13 1.39 19.12
N VAL A 208 3.80 1.60 20.26
CA VAL A 208 3.71 0.75 21.47
C VAL A 208 2.26 0.59 21.95
N VAL A 209 1.49 1.69 22.01
CA VAL A 209 0.05 1.62 22.36
C VAL A 209 -0.78 0.87 21.31
N GLY A 210 -0.40 0.92 20.02
CA GLY A 210 -1.02 0.17 18.95
C GLY A 210 -0.72 -1.33 19.01
N LEU A 211 0.54 -1.69 19.24
CA LEU A 211 1.03 -3.06 19.34
C LEU A 211 0.47 -3.75 20.59
N ASN A 212 0.42 -3.07 21.73
CA ASN A 212 -0.28 -3.59 22.91
C ASN A 212 -1.76 -3.86 22.63
N LYS A 213 -2.48 -2.99 21.89
CA LYS A 213 -3.87 -3.27 21.47
C LYS A 213 -3.99 -4.46 20.52
N LEU A 214 -3.04 -4.65 19.60
CA LEU A 214 -3.00 -5.79 18.68
C LEU A 214 -2.72 -7.11 19.42
N LYS A 215 -1.83 -7.08 20.42
CA LYS A 215 -1.53 -8.20 21.34
C LYS A 215 -2.76 -8.59 22.15
N ASP A 216 -3.45 -7.60 22.72
CA ASP A 216 -4.74 -7.74 23.42
C ASP A 216 -5.84 -8.32 22.53
N GLY A 217 -5.89 -7.88 21.26
CA GLY A 217 -6.82 -8.39 20.24
C GLY A 217 -6.51 -9.85 19.88
N SER A 218 -5.24 -10.17 19.64
CA SER A 218 -4.76 -11.51 19.30
C SER A 218 -5.06 -12.51 20.42
N ALA A 219 -4.81 -12.15 21.68
CA ALA A 219 -5.17 -12.97 22.85
C ALA A 219 -6.69 -13.21 22.99
N LYS A 220 -7.52 -12.23 22.61
CA LYS A 220 -8.99 -12.40 22.57
C LYS A 220 -9.39 -13.39 21.47
N VAL A 221 -8.81 -13.29 20.27
CA VAL A 221 -9.06 -14.21 19.15
C VAL A 221 -8.59 -15.63 19.49
N ASP A 222 -7.38 -15.81 20.03
CA ASP A 222 -6.88 -17.10 20.52
C ASP A 222 -7.85 -17.73 21.52
N SER A 223 -8.26 -16.98 22.56
CA SER A 223 -9.22 -17.48 23.56
C SER A 223 -10.57 -17.90 22.95
N GLY A 224 -10.96 -17.28 21.82
CA GLY A 224 -12.13 -17.64 21.04
C GLY A 224 -11.90 -18.89 20.19
N ALA A 225 -10.72 -19.01 19.57
CA ALA A 225 -10.30 -20.16 18.79
C ALA A 225 -10.17 -21.43 19.65
N VAL A 226 -9.59 -21.34 20.85
CA VAL A 226 -9.54 -22.43 21.84
C VAL A 226 -10.94 -22.88 22.26
N LYS A 227 -11.86 -21.93 22.52
CA LYS A 227 -13.27 -22.24 22.83
C LYS A 227 -13.98 -22.92 21.65
N LEU A 228 -13.74 -22.46 20.41
CA LEU A 228 -14.28 -23.05 19.20
C LEU A 228 -13.73 -24.46 18.96
N ALA A 229 -12.44 -24.69 19.17
CA ALA A 229 -11.82 -26.01 19.07
C ALA A 229 -12.40 -27.00 20.08
N SER A 230 -12.60 -26.57 21.33
CA SER A 230 -13.25 -27.36 22.39
C SER A 230 -14.72 -27.67 22.07
N GLY A 231 -15.49 -26.67 21.62
CA GLY A 231 -16.88 -26.84 21.18
C GLY A 231 -17.02 -27.78 19.98
N ALA A 232 -16.15 -27.64 18.98
CA ALA A 232 -16.11 -28.51 17.80
C ALA A 232 -15.66 -29.94 18.14
N THR A 233 -14.73 -30.11 19.08
CA THR A 233 -14.36 -31.43 19.62
C THR A 233 -15.54 -32.09 20.33
N THR A 234 -16.26 -31.32 21.16
CA THR A 234 -17.49 -31.77 21.85
C THR A 234 -18.59 -32.17 20.85
N LEU A 235 -18.81 -31.36 19.81
CA LEU A 235 -19.74 -31.66 18.72
C LEU A 235 -19.34 -32.95 17.98
N SER A 236 -18.06 -33.13 17.66
CA SER A 236 -17.59 -34.37 17.04
C SER A 236 -17.84 -35.57 17.96
N THR A 237 -17.52 -35.47 19.25
CA THR A 237 -17.80 -36.55 20.22
C THR A 237 -19.30 -36.87 20.31
N GLY A 238 -20.18 -35.86 20.29
CA GLY A 238 -21.63 -36.04 20.22
C GLY A 238 -22.09 -36.73 18.93
N ALA A 239 -21.57 -36.29 17.78
CA ALA A 239 -21.88 -36.86 16.47
C ALA A 239 -21.39 -38.31 16.32
N ASN A 240 -20.18 -38.63 16.80
CA ASN A 240 -19.68 -40.02 16.85
C ASN A 240 -20.56 -40.91 17.76
N LYS A 241 -21.04 -40.40 18.90
CA LYS A 241 -21.98 -41.12 19.78
C LYS A 241 -23.33 -41.36 19.10
N LEU A 242 -23.86 -40.36 18.38
CA LEU A 242 -25.10 -40.47 17.60
C LEU A 242 -24.96 -41.51 16.48
N ALA A 243 -23.91 -41.42 15.66
CA ALA A 243 -23.62 -42.38 14.59
C ALA A 243 -23.45 -43.80 15.12
N SER A 244 -22.74 -43.97 16.25
CA SER A 244 -22.60 -45.27 16.93
C SER A 244 -23.94 -45.83 17.42
N GLY A 245 -24.80 -44.97 17.97
CA GLY A 245 -26.15 -45.36 18.42
C GLY A 245 -27.07 -45.73 17.27
N LEU A 246 -26.97 -45.03 16.13
CA LEU A 246 -27.71 -45.34 14.91
C LEU A 246 -27.21 -46.63 14.24
N GLY A 247 -25.89 -46.87 14.22
CA GLY A 247 -25.31 -48.15 13.79
C GLY A 247 -25.78 -49.32 14.67
N GLN A 248 -25.83 -49.15 16.00
CA GLN A 248 -26.42 -50.16 16.89
C GLN A 248 -27.93 -50.38 16.66
N LEU A 249 -28.65 -49.36 16.20
CA LEU A 249 -30.06 -49.48 15.83
C LEU A 249 -30.22 -50.20 14.49
N GLU A 250 -29.36 -49.90 13.51
CA GLU A 250 -29.28 -50.61 12.23
C GLU A 250 -28.97 -52.10 12.45
N ASP A 251 -27.94 -52.43 13.22
CA ASP A 251 -27.56 -53.81 13.54
C ASP A 251 -28.70 -54.62 14.18
N LYS A 252 -29.50 -53.97 15.03
CA LYS A 252 -30.69 -54.55 15.68
C LYS A 252 -31.95 -54.57 14.79
N THR A 253 -31.94 -53.87 13.65
CA THR A 253 -33.09 -53.79 12.72
C THR A 253 -32.82 -54.33 11.32
N LYS A 254 -31.59 -54.78 11.01
CA LYS A 254 -31.23 -55.39 9.71
C LYS A 254 -32.06 -56.61 9.33
N ASP A 255 -32.51 -57.38 10.32
CA ASP A 255 -33.36 -58.56 10.12
C ASP A 255 -34.86 -58.20 10.02
N LEU A 256 -35.24 -56.98 10.38
CA LEU A 256 -36.64 -56.54 10.41
C LEU A 256 -37.33 -56.62 9.03
N PRO A 257 -36.69 -56.33 7.88
CA PRO A 257 -37.25 -56.58 6.55
C PRO A 257 -37.56 -58.06 6.30
N ALA A 258 -36.67 -58.98 6.72
CA ALA A 258 -36.88 -60.41 6.56
C ALA A 258 -38.01 -60.93 7.47
N GLN A 259 -38.07 -60.43 8.71
CA GLN A 259 -39.15 -60.74 9.66
C GLN A 259 -40.51 -60.20 9.19
N ALA A 260 -40.56 -58.95 8.70
CA ALA A 260 -41.78 -58.35 8.14
C ALA A 260 -42.26 -59.10 6.87
N LYS A 261 -41.33 -59.57 6.03
CA LYS A 261 -41.65 -60.45 4.90
C LYS A 261 -42.19 -61.78 5.35
N ALA A 262 -41.55 -62.46 6.30
CA ALA A 262 -42.01 -63.74 6.82
C ALA A 262 -43.42 -63.65 7.45
N LEU A 263 -43.67 -62.58 8.22
CA LEU A 263 -44.97 -62.28 8.79
C LEU A 263 -46.03 -62.01 7.71
N ASN A 264 -45.69 -61.25 6.66
CA ASN A 264 -46.57 -61.03 5.52
C ASN A 264 -46.88 -62.33 4.76
N ASP A 265 -45.86 -63.12 4.43
CA ASP A 265 -46.04 -64.39 3.72
C ASP A 265 -46.87 -65.38 4.56
N GLY A 266 -46.75 -65.33 5.89
CA GLY A 266 -47.62 -66.04 6.84
C GLY A 266 -49.08 -65.56 6.77
N ALA A 267 -49.32 -64.25 6.84
CA ALA A 267 -50.66 -63.68 6.74
C ALA A 267 -51.34 -63.96 5.38
N GLN A 268 -50.58 -63.92 4.27
CA GLN A 268 -51.06 -64.29 2.94
C GLN A 268 -51.43 -65.79 2.87
N LYS A 269 -50.65 -66.69 3.50
CA LYS A 269 -50.99 -68.12 3.63
C LYS A 269 -52.28 -68.34 4.44
N ILE A 270 -52.47 -67.58 5.52
CA ILE A 270 -53.72 -67.62 6.31
C ILE A 270 -54.90 -67.14 5.44
N ALA A 271 -54.78 -66.01 4.76
CA ALA A 271 -55.84 -65.47 3.88
C ALA A 271 -56.21 -66.41 2.71
N ALA A 272 -55.23 -67.13 2.16
CA ALA A 272 -55.50 -68.20 1.19
C ALA A 272 -56.24 -69.39 1.83
N GLY A 273 -55.79 -69.85 3.00
CA GLY A 273 -56.39 -70.96 3.73
C GLY A 273 -57.81 -70.69 4.22
N THR A 274 -58.10 -69.47 4.69
CA THR A 274 -59.45 -69.04 5.10
C THR A 274 -60.39 -68.96 3.90
N LYS A 275 -59.91 -68.50 2.73
CA LYS A 275 -60.69 -68.60 1.47
C LYS A 275 -60.96 -70.05 1.09
N THR A 276 -59.98 -70.96 1.17
CA THR A 276 -60.22 -72.39 0.89
C THR A 276 -61.22 -73.00 1.86
N LEU A 277 -61.18 -72.61 3.14
CA LEU A 277 -62.14 -73.04 4.16
C LEU A 277 -63.55 -72.50 3.87
N ASP A 278 -63.68 -71.24 3.44
CA ASP A 278 -64.93 -70.61 3.03
C ASP A 278 -65.55 -71.31 1.80
N ASP A 279 -64.76 -71.50 0.73
CA ASP A 279 -65.15 -72.24 -0.47
C ASP A 279 -65.59 -73.70 -0.15
N SER A 280 -64.99 -74.31 0.87
CA SER A 280 -65.28 -75.69 1.29
C SER A 280 -66.48 -75.78 2.23
N ALA A 281 -66.67 -74.81 3.13
CA ALA A 281 -67.81 -74.74 4.04
C ALA A 281 -69.12 -74.53 3.26
N GLY A 282 -69.11 -73.71 2.21
CA GLY A 282 -70.23 -73.58 1.26
C GLY A 282 -70.62 -74.92 0.64
N LYS A 283 -69.67 -75.58 -0.05
CA LYS A 283 -69.87 -76.91 -0.67
C LYS A 283 -70.36 -77.97 0.31
N LEU A 284 -69.82 -77.99 1.53
CA LEU A 284 -70.24 -78.94 2.56
C LEU A 284 -71.65 -78.63 3.07
N SER A 285 -72.06 -77.35 3.10
CA SER A 285 -73.43 -76.95 3.44
C SER A 285 -74.44 -77.34 2.35
N ASP A 286 -74.09 -77.16 1.08
CA ASP A 286 -74.90 -77.60 -0.07
C ASP A 286 -75.04 -79.12 -0.09
N GLY A 287 -73.95 -79.86 0.17
CA GLY A 287 -73.97 -81.31 0.31
C GLY A 287 -74.83 -81.80 1.47
N ALA A 288 -74.69 -81.17 2.65
CA ALA A 288 -75.50 -81.51 3.83
C ALA A 288 -76.99 -81.17 3.63
N LYS A 289 -77.30 -80.07 2.96
CA LYS A 289 -78.66 -79.71 2.55
C LYS A 289 -79.23 -80.74 1.56
N THR A 290 -78.45 -81.14 0.56
CA THR A 290 -78.83 -82.17 -0.44
C THR A 290 -79.12 -83.51 0.23
N LEU A 291 -78.29 -83.92 1.20
CA LEU A 291 -78.54 -85.10 2.02
C LEU A 291 -79.85 -84.96 2.82
N TYR A 292 -80.04 -83.84 3.53
CA TYR A 292 -81.25 -83.59 4.32
C TYR A 292 -82.53 -83.60 3.45
N ASP A 293 -82.52 -82.95 2.30
CA ASP A 293 -83.64 -82.97 1.36
C ASP A 293 -83.87 -84.39 0.80
N GLY A 294 -82.79 -85.14 0.49
CA GLY A 294 -82.86 -86.55 0.11
C GLY A 294 -83.51 -87.45 1.17
N THR A 295 -83.29 -87.21 2.48
CA THR A 295 -83.98 -87.97 3.53
C THR A 295 -85.49 -87.76 3.57
N LYS A 296 -85.99 -86.60 3.10
CA LYS A 296 -87.44 -86.34 2.97
C LYS A 296 -88.04 -87.19 1.85
N THR A 297 -87.33 -87.30 0.72
CA THR A 297 -87.71 -88.16 -0.40
C THR A 297 -87.72 -89.62 0.04
N LEU A 298 -86.66 -90.08 0.73
CA LEU A 298 -86.56 -91.45 1.25
C LEU A 298 -87.71 -91.80 2.21
N ASP A 299 -88.07 -90.91 3.15
CA ASP A 299 -89.21 -91.13 4.05
C ASP A 299 -90.53 -91.25 3.29
N SER A 300 -90.73 -90.39 2.29
CA SER A 300 -91.94 -90.38 1.44
C SER A 300 -92.05 -91.67 0.60
N SER A 301 -90.96 -92.08 -0.06
CA SER A 301 -90.93 -93.30 -0.87
C SER A 301 -91.01 -94.58 -0.03
N ALA A 302 -90.42 -94.61 1.18
CA ALA A 302 -90.55 -95.74 2.10
C ALA A 302 -91.99 -95.94 2.56
N LYS A 303 -92.74 -94.86 2.82
CA LYS A 303 -94.17 -94.90 3.13
C LYS A 303 -94.99 -95.38 1.93
N GLN A 304 -94.78 -94.82 0.74
CA GLN A 304 -95.47 -95.26 -0.48
C GLN A 304 -95.25 -96.75 -0.78
N LEU A 305 -94.03 -97.26 -0.59
CA LEU A 305 -93.71 -98.67 -0.81
C LEU A 305 -94.29 -99.58 0.28
N ASN A 306 -94.31 -99.14 1.55
CA ASN A 306 -95.04 -99.83 2.63
C ASN A 306 -96.53 -99.97 2.27
N ASP A 307 -97.17 -98.87 1.88
CA ASP A 307 -98.62 -98.84 1.62
C ASP A 307 -98.98 -99.67 0.38
N GLY A 308 -98.10 -99.68 -0.63
CA GLY A 308 -98.20 -100.59 -1.77
C GLY A 308 -98.08 -102.07 -1.36
N ALA A 309 -97.06 -102.41 -0.57
CA ALA A 309 -96.84 -103.77 -0.10
C ALA A 309 -97.99 -104.28 0.80
N GLN A 310 -98.54 -103.44 1.68
CA GLN A 310 -99.72 -103.77 2.49
C GLN A 310 -100.97 -104.02 1.61
N LYS A 311 -101.18 -103.22 0.55
CA LYS A 311 -102.28 -103.43 -0.41
C LYS A 311 -102.13 -104.75 -1.17
N VAL A 312 -100.91 -105.11 -1.59
CA VAL A 312 -100.63 -106.40 -2.24
C VAL A 312 -100.87 -107.56 -1.27
N ALA A 313 -100.39 -107.48 -0.02
CA ALA A 313 -100.64 -108.49 1.00
C ALA A 313 -102.15 -108.70 1.25
N ALA A 314 -102.92 -107.62 1.44
CA ALA A 314 -104.37 -107.70 1.64
C ALA A 314 -105.12 -108.24 0.41
N GLY A 315 -104.70 -107.88 -0.80
CA GLY A 315 -105.23 -108.42 -2.06
C GLY A 315 -104.99 -109.92 -2.17
N ASN A 316 -103.77 -110.38 -1.87
CA ASN A 316 -103.40 -111.79 -1.86
C ASN A 316 -104.16 -112.57 -0.78
N GLN A 317 -104.32 -112.04 0.43
CA GLN A 317 -105.14 -112.69 1.47
C GLN A 317 -106.61 -112.85 1.04
N LYS A 318 -107.18 -111.89 0.30
CA LYS A 318 -108.53 -112.02 -0.28
C LYS A 318 -108.57 -113.10 -1.36
N LEU A 319 -107.60 -113.12 -2.27
CA LEU A 319 -107.50 -114.10 -3.35
C LEU A 319 -107.26 -115.53 -2.81
N ASN A 320 -106.45 -115.68 -1.76
CA ASN A 320 -106.23 -116.94 -1.06
C ASN A 320 -107.52 -117.48 -0.43
N LYS A 321 -108.30 -116.64 0.27
CA LYS A 321 -109.61 -117.03 0.80
C LYS A 321 -110.57 -117.50 -0.30
N THR A 322 -110.55 -116.87 -1.48
CA THR A 322 -111.32 -117.34 -2.64
C THR A 322 -110.82 -118.71 -3.13
N ALA A 323 -109.51 -118.91 -3.24
CA ALA A 323 -108.91 -120.20 -3.65
C ALA A 323 -109.26 -121.34 -2.68
N GLN A 324 -109.21 -121.06 -1.38
CA GLN A 324 -109.62 -121.99 -0.32
C GLN A 324 -111.10 -122.33 -0.43
N GLY A 325 -111.98 -121.32 -0.59
CA GLY A 325 -113.42 -121.55 -0.80
C GLY A 325 -113.72 -122.42 -2.03
N ILE A 326 -113.01 -122.20 -3.15
CA ILE A 326 -113.13 -123.06 -4.34
C ILE A 326 -112.69 -124.51 -4.04
N SER A 327 -111.57 -124.69 -3.32
CA SER A 327 -111.09 -126.02 -2.93
C SER A 327 -112.07 -126.75 -2.00
N THR A 328 -112.68 -126.03 -1.05
CA THR A 328 -113.75 -126.56 -0.18
C THR A 328 -114.96 -126.96 -0.99
N SER A 329 -115.54 -126.08 -1.81
CA SER A 329 -116.77 -126.42 -2.55
C SER A 329 -116.58 -127.46 -3.65
N VAL A 330 -115.40 -127.59 -4.25
CA VAL A 330 -115.08 -128.74 -5.13
C VAL A 330 -115.02 -130.06 -4.36
N THR A 331 -114.65 -130.02 -3.07
CA THR A 331 -114.67 -131.20 -2.18
C THR A 331 -116.11 -131.52 -1.75
N GLU A 332 -116.87 -130.53 -1.27
CA GLU A 332 -118.30 -130.67 -0.91
C GLU A 332 -119.13 -131.24 -2.07
N ILE A 333 -118.91 -130.78 -3.30
CA ILE A 333 -119.57 -131.32 -4.50
C ILE A 333 -119.16 -132.77 -4.78
N SER A 334 -117.88 -133.13 -4.57
CA SER A 334 -117.41 -134.50 -4.75
C SER A 334 -118.05 -135.46 -3.74
N ASP A 335 -118.19 -135.03 -2.49
CA ASP A 335 -118.75 -135.83 -1.41
C ASP A 335 -120.28 -135.98 -1.56
N ALA A 336 -120.99 -134.90 -1.88
CA ALA A 336 -122.44 -134.93 -2.12
C ALA A 336 -122.83 -135.78 -3.35
N VAL A 337 -122.00 -135.80 -4.40
CA VAL A 337 -122.17 -136.73 -5.54
C VAL A 337 -122.03 -138.18 -5.08
N GLN A 338 -121.07 -138.47 -4.19
CA GLN A 338 -120.87 -139.84 -3.68
C GLN A 338 -122.00 -140.29 -2.73
N GLU A 339 -122.54 -139.41 -1.89
CA GLU A 339 -123.71 -139.68 -1.04
C GLU A 339 -124.98 -139.94 -1.89
N THR A 340 -125.21 -139.11 -2.91
CA THR A 340 -126.35 -139.26 -3.84
C THR A 340 -126.28 -140.58 -4.62
N LEU A 341 -125.08 -141.03 -5.00
CA LEU A 341 -124.89 -142.30 -5.70
C LEU A 341 -125.04 -143.52 -4.77
N GLY A 342 -124.57 -143.43 -3.52
CA GLY A 342 -124.74 -144.49 -2.53
C GLY A 342 -126.21 -144.77 -2.21
N SER A 343 -126.98 -143.71 -2.00
CA SER A 343 -128.44 -143.79 -1.76
C SER A 343 -129.24 -144.22 -2.99
N LEU A 344 -128.75 -143.98 -4.21
CA LEU A 344 -129.33 -144.53 -5.44
C LEU A 344 -129.09 -146.04 -5.57
N GLY A 345 -127.94 -146.54 -5.10
CA GLY A 345 -127.61 -147.97 -5.09
C GLY A 345 -128.58 -148.80 -4.24
N THR A 346 -128.81 -148.39 -2.99
CA THR A 346 -129.73 -149.08 -2.08
C THR A 346 -131.17 -149.12 -2.61
N LEU A 347 -131.62 -148.05 -3.29
CA LEU A 347 -132.96 -147.98 -3.87
C LEU A 347 -133.17 -148.98 -5.03
N VAL A 348 -132.11 -149.33 -5.75
CA VAL A 348 -132.15 -150.37 -6.79
C VAL A 348 -132.29 -151.76 -6.16
N GLU A 349 -131.58 -152.04 -5.06
CA GLU A 349 -131.66 -153.32 -4.34
C GLU A 349 -133.08 -153.57 -3.79
N ASP A 350 -133.65 -152.62 -3.02
CA ASP A 350 -135.01 -152.70 -2.46
C ASP A 350 -136.07 -152.98 -3.54
N THR A 351 -135.95 -152.31 -4.69
CA THR A 351 -136.90 -152.46 -5.81
C THR A 351 -136.89 -153.88 -6.40
N THR A 352 -135.75 -154.58 -6.37
CA THR A 352 -135.68 -155.96 -6.88
C THR A 352 -136.35 -156.97 -5.94
N GLY A 353 -136.21 -156.80 -4.62
CA GLY A 353 -136.75 -157.74 -3.62
C GLY A 353 -138.26 -157.94 -3.75
N ILE A 354 -139.01 -156.83 -3.87
CA ILE A 354 -140.48 -156.82 -3.98
C ILE A 354 -140.99 -157.66 -5.17
N SER A 355 -140.24 -157.70 -6.28
CA SER A 355 -140.67 -158.39 -7.50
C SER A 355 -140.72 -159.93 -7.38
N SER A 356 -140.04 -160.50 -6.39
CA SER A 356 -139.82 -161.95 -6.27
C SER A 356 -140.90 -162.72 -5.49
N ALA A 357 -141.72 -162.02 -4.70
CA ALA A 357 -142.55 -162.63 -3.66
C ALA A 357 -143.91 -163.20 -4.13
N THR A 358 -144.51 -162.64 -5.20
CA THR A 358 -145.95 -162.84 -5.47
C THR A 358 -146.25 -163.34 -6.89
N LYS A 359 -145.93 -164.61 -7.18
CA LYS A 359 -146.44 -165.33 -8.36
C LYS A 359 -147.91 -165.75 -8.16
N VAL A 360 -148.81 -164.77 -8.07
CA VAL A 360 -150.26 -165.02 -8.02
C VAL A 360 -150.91 -164.31 -9.19
N ASP A 361 -151.48 -165.07 -10.12
CA ASP A 361 -152.38 -164.54 -11.14
C ASP A 361 -153.71 -164.15 -10.48
N VAL A 362 -153.84 -162.86 -10.17
CA VAL A 362 -155.05 -162.30 -9.53
C VAL A 362 -156.15 -162.10 -10.59
N SER A 363 -155.79 -161.74 -11.82
CA SER A 363 -156.70 -161.52 -12.95
C SER A 363 -157.45 -162.80 -13.35
N GLY A 364 -156.74 -163.86 -13.74
CA GLY A 364 -157.38 -165.08 -14.23
C GLY A 364 -158.22 -165.80 -13.17
N ARG A 365 -157.90 -165.60 -11.88
CA ARG A 365 -158.70 -166.12 -10.76
C ARG A 365 -159.95 -165.28 -10.47
N ALA A 366 -159.93 -163.97 -10.72
CA ALA A 366 -161.11 -163.11 -10.62
C ALA A 366 -162.12 -163.40 -11.74
N GLU A 367 -161.63 -163.50 -12.98
CA GLU A 367 -162.46 -163.85 -14.15
C GLU A 367 -163.11 -165.23 -13.97
N ALA A 368 -162.32 -166.26 -13.59
CA ALA A 368 -162.83 -167.60 -13.35
C ALA A 368 -163.82 -167.70 -12.17
N ALA A 369 -163.76 -166.81 -11.18
CA ALA A 369 -164.75 -166.76 -10.11
C ALA A 369 -166.10 -166.22 -10.62
N ASN A 370 -166.06 -165.14 -11.41
CA ASN A 370 -167.24 -164.50 -11.99
C ASN A 370 -167.98 -165.45 -12.96
N ASP A 371 -167.21 -166.08 -13.85
CA ASP A 371 -167.73 -166.96 -14.90
C ASP A 371 -168.38 -168.25 -14.34
N ASN A 372 -167.94 -168.70 -13.15
CA ASN A 372 -168.57 -169.82 -12.43
C ASN A 372 -169.80 -169.39 -11.63
N MET A 373 -169.79 -168.22 -10.98
CA MET A 373 -170.96 -167.71 -10.26
C MET A 373 -172.13 -167.43 -11.23
N GLN A 374 -171.82 -166.93 -12.42
CA GLN A 374 -172.80 -166.72 -13.49
C GLN A 374 -173.50 -168.03 -13.89
N LYS A 375 -172.73 -169.11 -14.14
CA LYS A 375 -173.26 -170.44 -14.48
C LYS A 375 -174.05 -171.11 -13.35
N ILE A 376 -173.80 -170.75 -12.09
CA ILE A 376 -174.59 -171.20 -10.93
C ILE A 376 -175.97 -170.53 -10.92
N LEU A 377 -176.03 -169.22 -11.20
CA LEU A 377 -177.29 -168.46 -11.23
C LEU A 377 -178.17 -168.80 -12.45
N ASP A 378 -177.56 -169.06 -13.61
CA ASP A 378 -178.28 -169.39 -14.85
C ASP A 378 -178.76 -170.86 -14.91
N ASN A 379 -178.42 -171.70 -13.92
CA ASN A 379 -178.88 -173.09 -13.84
C ASN A 379 -180.39 -173.13 -13.51
N PRO A 380 -181.25 -173.76 -14.34
CA PRO A 380 -182.70 -173.72 -14.15
C PRO A 380 -183.20 -174.37 -12.84
N GLN A 381 -182.46 -175.32 -12.27
CA GLN A 381 -182.80 -175.89 -10.96
C GLN A 381 -182.49 -174.92 -9.82
N VAL A 382 -181.39 -174.16 -9.94
CA VAL A 382 -181.00 -173.12 -8.97
C VAL A 382 -181.91 -171.90 -9.11
N ALA A 383 -182.21 -171.45 -10.32
CA ALA A 383 -183.17 -170.38 -10.57
C ALA A 383 -184.58 -170.71 -10.02
N ALA A 384 -185.03 -171.97 -10.17
CA ALA A 384 -186.27 -172.43 -9.54
C ALA A 384 -186.21 -172.40 -8.00
N ALA A 385 -185.08 -172.79 -7.39
CA ALA A 385 -184.90 -172.75 -5.94
C ALA A 385 -184.78 -171.32 -5.38
N VAL A 386 -184.04 -170.43 -6.05
CA VAL A 386 -183.92 -169.00 -5.70
C VAL A 386 -185.28 -168.32 -5.74
N LYS A 387 -186.10 -168.62 -6.76
CA LYS A 387 -187.47 -168.11 -6.91
C LYS A 387 -188.45 -168.72 -5.91
N ALA A 388 -188.31 -170.01 -5.58
CA ALA A 388 -189.10 -170.66 -4.53
C ALA A 388 -188.77 -170.14 -3.11
N ALA A 389 -187.59 -169.53 -2.94
CA ALA A 389 -187.14 -168.91 -1.69
C ALA A 389 -187.30 -167.38 -1.63
N GLY A 390 -187.71 -166.72 -2.73
CA GLY A 390 -187.84 -165.26 -2.82
C GLY A 390 -186.50 -164.52 -2.68
N LEU A 391 -185.42 -165.06 -3.25
CA LEU A 391 -184.04 -164.59 -3.07
C LEU A 391 -183.47 -163.80 -4.26
N GLU A 392 -184.29 -163.45 -5.26
CA GLU A 392 -183.82 -162.83 -6.52
C GLU A 392 -182.99 -161.55 -6.31
N GLU A 393 -183.34 -160.70 -5.34
CA GLU A 393 -182.64 -159.43 -5.09
C GLU A 393 -181.19 -159.63 -4.61
N ARG A 394 -180.92 -160.69 -3.83
CA ARG A 394 -179.56 -161.05 -3.36
C ARG A 394 -178.66 -161.55 -4.48
N ALA A 395 -179.21 -162.19 -5.52
CA ALA A 395 -178.43 -162.66 -6.65
C ALA A 395 -177.85 -161.50 -7.48
N ALA A 396 -178.58 -160.38 -7.57
CA ALA A 396 -178.14 -159.19 -8.28
C ALA A 396 -176.95 -158.50 -7.59
N THR A 397 -176.89 -158.49 -6.26
CA THR A 397 -175.80 -157.85 -5.50
C THR A 397 -174.46 -158.55 -5.73
N VAL A 398 -174.42 -159.87 -5.59
CA VAL A 398 -173.19 -160.69 -5.73
C VAL A 398 -172.56 -160.51 -7.12
N LYS A 399 -173.38 -160.35 -8.16
CA LYS A 399 -172.91 -160.11 -9.54
C LYS A 399 -172.22 -158.75 -9.72
N LYS A 400 -172.55 -157.74 -8.90
CA LYS A 400 -171.87 -156.44 -8.91
C LYS A 400 -170.55 -156.49 -8.13
N ASP A 401 -170.56 -157.06 -6.93
CA ASP A 401 -169.36 -157.06 -6.07
C ASP A 401 -168.17 -157.77 -6.75
N LEU A 402 -168.42 -158.73 -7.66
CA LEU A 402 -167.38 -159.41 -8.43
C LEU A 402 -166.81 -158.60 -9.62
N SER A 403 -167.52 -157.61 -10.19
CA SER A 403 -166.92 -156.76 -11.24
C SER A 403 -165.85 -155.84 -10.67
N ASP A 404 -166.15 -155.24 -9.52
CA ASP A 404 -165.34 -154.18 -8.92
C ASP A 404 -163.97 -154.73 -8.42
N VAL A 405 -163.92 -156.01 -8.06
CA VAL A 405 -162.67 -156.73 -7.72
C VAL A 405 -161.75 -156.93 -8.93
N SER A 406 -162.30 -157.23 -10.11
CA SER A 406 -161.50 -157.43 -11.34
C SER A 406 -160.83 -156.12 -11.77
N ASP A 407 -161.59 -155.03 -11.73
CA ASP A 407 -161.15 -153.69 -12.11
C ASP A 407 -160.06 -153.11 -11.17
N GLY A 408 -159.97 -153.64 -9.94
CA GLY A 408 -158.88 -153.34 -8.99
C GLY A 408 -157.57 -154.05 -9.32
N ALA A 409 -157.63 -155.30 -9.79
CA ALA A 409 -156.44 -156.09 -10.10
C ALA A 409 -155.62 -155.50 -11.26
N ALA A 410 -156.29 -155.11 -12.36
CA ALA A 410 -155.65 -154.59 -13.57
C ALA A 410 -154.78 -153.33 -13.34
N LYS A 411 -155.16 -152.49 -12.36
CA LYS A 411 -154.47 -151.22 -12.07
C LYS A 411 -153.11 -151.44 -11.37
N THR A 412 -152.92 -152.58 -10.70
CA THR A 412 -151.69 -152.88 -9.93
C THR A 412 -150.54 -153.32 -10.85
N ASP A 413 -150.82 -154.16 -11.86
CA ASP A 413 -149.82 -154.64 -12.82
C ASP A 413 -149.16 -153.49 -13.62
N ALA A 414 -149.95 -152.49 -14.00
CA ALA A 414 -149.47 -151.30 -14.72
C ALA A 414 -148.42 -150.48 -13.93
N ALA A 415 -148.49 -150.48 -12.60
CA ALA A 415 -147.55 -149.75 -11.76
C ALA A 415 -146.17 -150.41 -11.71
N ILE A 416 -146.11 -151.74 -11.57
CA ILE A 416 -144.87 -152.52 -11.43
C ILE A 416 -143.98 -152.36 -12.67
N LYS A 417 -144.58 -152.44 -13.86
CA LYS A 417 -143.89 -152.28 -15.15
C LYS A 417 -143.22 -150.91 -15.33
N LYS A 418 -143.68 -149.88 -14.62
CA LYS A 418 -143.08 -148.53 -14.69
C LYS A 418 -141.79 -148.42 -13.85
N ALA A 419 -141.71 -149.11 -12.71
CA ALA A 419 -140.53 -149.09 -11.84
C ALA A 419 -139.30 -149.76 -12.49
N GLN A 420 -139.52 -150.89 -13.18
CA GLN A 420 -138.45 -151.69 -13.80
C GLN A 420 -137.64 -150.93 -14.87
N LYS A 421 -138.20 -149.88 -15.50
CA LYS A 421 -137.50 -149.12 -16.55
C LYS A 421 -136.45 -148.14 -15.99
N SER A 422 -136.58 -147.72 -14.74
CA SER A 422 -135.68 -146.71 -14.13
C SER A 422 -134.30 -147.28 -13.78
N ALA A 423 -134.24 -148.52 -13.28
CA ALA A 423 -133.00 -149.15 -12.82
C ALA A 423 -131.99 -149.41 -13.95
N GLY A 424 -132.46 -149.63 -15.18
CA GLY A 424 -131.61 -149.98 -16.33
C GLY A 424 -130.63 -148.90 -16.79
N ILE A 425 -130.77 -147.65 -16.33
CA ILE A 425 -129.92 -146.52 -16.72
C ILE A 425 -128.55 -146.56 -16.02
N VAL A 426 -128.44 -147.21 -14.86
CA VAL A 426 -127.23 -147.19 -14.00
C VAL A 426 -126.15 -148.19 -14.47
N GLY A 427 -126.44 -149.06 -15.45
CA GLY A 427 -125.60 -150.21 -15.81
C GLY A 427 -125.01 -150.27 -17.23
N SER A 428 -125.24 -149.27 -18.10
CA SER A 428 -124.77 -149.29 -19.50
C SER A 428 -123.36 -148.69 -19.67
N LYS A 429 -122.55 -149.28 -20.57
CA LYS A 429 -121.12 -148.96 -20.77
C LYS A 429 -120.82 -147.64 -21.48
N ASP A 430 -121.85 -146.91 -21.92
CA ASP A 430 -121.73 -145.67 -22.69
C ASP A 430 -121.92 -144.39 -21.84
N GLY A 431 -121.99 -144.54 -20.50
CA GLY A 431 -122.02 -143.44 -19.54
C GLY A 431 -120.62 -143.02 -19.05
N VAL A 432 -120.46 -141.75 -18.67
CA VAL A 432 -119.21 -141.24 -18.06
C VAL A 432 -118.92 -141.96 -16.75
N SER A 433 -117.72 -142.50 -16.57
CA SER A 433 -117.35 -143.20 -15.34
C SER A 433 -117.18 -142.25 -14.16
N ILE A 434 -117.58 -142.72 -12.97
CA ILE A 434 -117.49 -141.96 -11.72
C ILE A 434 -116.02 -141.65 -11.38
N ASP A 435 -115.11 -142.58 -11.65
CA ASP A 435 -113.67 -142.42 -11.43
C ASP A 435 -113.06 -141.25 -12.21
N GLU A 436 -113.51 -141.01 -13.45
CA GLU A 436 -113.04 -139.85 -14.23
C GLU A 436 -113.48 -138.53 -13.61
N LEU A 437 -114.72 -138.45 -13.12
CA LEU A 437 -115.24 -137.24 -12.47
C LEU A 437 -114.50 -136.98 -11.15
N GLN A 438 -114.27 -138.02 -10.34
CA GLN A 438 -113.45 -137.90 -9.13
C GLN A 438 -112.00 -137.47 -9.44
N ALA A 439 -111.38 -138.04 -10.47
CA ALA A 439 -110.02 -137.69 -10.88
C ALA A 439 -109.92 -136.23 -11.36
N LYS A 440 -110.96 -135.73 -12.05
CA LYS A 440 -111.06 -134.33 -12.48
C LYS A 440 -111.29 -133.39 -11.28
N ALA A 441 -112.19 -133.72 -10.35
CA ALA A 441 -112.43 -132.95 -9.13
C ALA A 441 -111.17 -132.87 -8.24
N LYS A 442 -110.48 -133.99 -8.00
CA LYS A 442 -109.22 -134.04 -7.24
C LYS A 442 -108.11 -133.20 -7.88
N LYS A 443 -108.03 -133.16 -9.23
CA LYS A 443 -107.10 -132.25 -9.94
C LYS A 443 -107.45 -130.77 -9.75
N VAL A 444 -108.73 -130.39 -9.80
CA VAL A 444 -109.17 -129.00 -9.58
C VAL A 444 -108.93 -128.57 -8.13
N SER A 445 -109.26 -129.42 -7.15
CA SER A 445 -108.98 -129.13 -5.72
C SER A 445 -107.47 -129.02 -5.46
N GLY A 446 -106.66 -129.92 -6.02
CA GLY A 446 -105.19 -129.83 -5.94
C GLY A 446 -104.61 -128.56 -6.58
N ALA A 447 -105.13 -128.14 -7.73
CA ALA A 447 -104.73 -126.88 -8.38
C ALA A 447 -105.15 -125.65 -7.56
N ALA A 448 -106.37 -125.65 -7.01
CA ALA A 448 -106.86 -124.59 -6.12
C ALA A 448 -106.01 -124.50 -4.83
N LYS A 449 -105.58 -125.64 -4.26
CA LYS A 449 -104.65 -125.66 -3.14
C LYS A 449 -103.27 -125.10 -3.51
N THR A 450 -102.65 -125.54 -4.61
CA THR A 450 -101.35 -125.00 -5.05
C THR A 450 -101.43 -123.49 -5.31
N PHE A 451 -102.55 -123.00 -5.84
CA PHE A 451 -102.81 -121.57 -6.04
C PHE A 451 -103.03 -120.81 -4.71
N SER A 452 -103.75 -121.41 -3.75
CA SER A 452 -103.88 -120.92 -2.36
C SER A 452 -102.51 -120.78 -1.70
N ASP A 453 -101.70 -121.85 -1.71
CA ASP A 453 -100.37 -121.88 -1.09
C ASP A 453 -99.41 -120.86 -1.75
N SER A 454 -99.43 -120.74 -3.08
CA SER A 454 -98.65 -119.75 -3.83
C SER A 454 -99.09 -118.31 -3.53
N THR A 455 -100.39 -118.08 -3.38
CA THR A 455 -100.95 -116.77 -3.03
C THR A 455 -100.63 -116.40 -1.59
N GLN A 456 -100.60 -117.37 -0.67
CA GLN A 456 -100.12 -117.17 0.70
C GLN A 456 -98.65 -116.78 0.72
N GLN A 457 -97.79 -117.48 -0.02
CA GLN A 457 -96.37 -117.14 -0.14
C GLN A 457 -96.16 -115.70 -0.67
N LEU A 458 -96.98 -115.25 -1.63
CA LEU A 458 -96.94 -113.88 -2.15
C LEU A 458 -97.52 -112.85 -1.15
N SER A 459 -98.52 -113.21 -0.34
CA SER A 459 -98.99 -112.42 0.82
C SER A 459 -97.87 -112.24 1.84
N ASP A 460 -97.14 -113.30 2.17
CA ASP A 460 -96.11 -113.30 3.19
C ASP A 460 -94.86 -112.54 2.73
N GLY A 461 -94.46 -112.70 1.46
CA GLY A 461 -93.43 -111.88 0.83
C GLY A 461 -93.79 -110.39 0.82
N ALA A 462 -95.02 -110.03 0.45
CA ALA A 462 -95.49 -108.65 0.52
C ALA A 462 -95.53 -108.11 1.98
N THR A 463 -95.88 -108.95 2.95
CA THR A 463 -95.85 -108.61 4.38
C THR A 463 -94.42 -108.41 4.88
N GLN A 464 -93.45 -109.19 4.41
CA GLN A 464 -92.02 -108.99 4.71
C GLN A 464 -91.50 -107.67 4.12
N VAL A 465 -91.90 -107.31 2.89
CA VAL A 465 -91.56 -106.01 2.27
C VAL A 465 -92.18 -104.84 3.04
N ALA A 466 -93.42 -104.96 3.51
CA ALA A 466 -94.05 -103.96 4.38
C ALA A 466 -93.33 -103.85 5.74
N ALA A 467 -92.93 -104.97 6.36
CA ALA A 467 -92.17 -104.96 7.60
C ALA A 467 -90.76 -104.33 7.42
N GLY A 468 -90.09 -104.59 6.29
CA GLY A 468 -88.81 -103.99 5.93
C GLY A 468 -88.91 -102.48 5.70
N THR A 469 -89.90 -102.03 4.93
CA THR A 469 -90.14 -100.60 4.65
C THR A 469 -90.66 -99.85 5.88
N SER A 470 -91.43 -100.49 6.77
CA SER A 470 -91.77 -99.94 8.09
C SER A 470 -90.53 -99.74 8.98
N LYS A 471 -89.58 -100.68 9.00
CA LYS A 471 -88.29 -100.52 9.69
C LYS A 471 -87.46 -99.38 9.08
N LEU A 472 -87.43 -99.27 7.75
CA LEU A 472 -86.76 -98.17 7.04
C LEU A 472 -87.36 -96.81 7.41
N SER A 473 -88.68 -96.63 7.25
CA SER A 473 -89.37 -95.37 7.59
C SER A 473 -89.28 -95.01 9.08
N LYS A 474 -89.18 -95.98 10.00
CA LYS A 474 -88.86 -95.72 11.42
C LYS A 474 -87.43 -95.24 11.65
N SER A 475 -86.50 -95.61 10.77
CA SER A 475 -85.09 -95.19 10.83
C SER A 475 -84.83 -93.84 10.14
N THR A 476 -85.63 -93.49 9.12
CA THR A 476 -85.44 -92.24 8.36
C THR A 476 -85.52 -90.96 9.21
N PRO A 477 -86.39 -90.82 10.24
CA PRO A 477 -86.35 -89.69 11.18
C PRO A 477 -84.99 -89.48 11.86
N THR A 478 -84.30 -90.55 12.25
CA THR A 478 -82.95 -90.47 12.85
C THR A 478 -81.93 -89.97 11.83
N LEU A 479 -81.94 -90.52 10.62
CA LEU A 479 -81.06 -90.09 9.52
C LEU A 479 -81.34 -88.64 9.10
N LYS A 480 -82.61 -88.25 9.03
CA LYS A 480 -83.08 -86.89 8.75
C LYS A 480 -82.64 -85.89 9.82
N ASN A 481 -82.71 -86.28 11.10
CA ASN A 481 -82.24 -85.44 12.20
C ASN A 481 -80.72 -85.27 12.17
N GLY A 482 -79.96 -86.34 11.92
CA GLY A 482 -78.49 -86.26 11.73
C GLY A 482 -78.10 -85.39 10.53
N ALA A 483 -78.78 -85.56 9.38
CA ALA A 483 -78.58 -84.72 8.20
C ALA A 483 -78.96 -83.25 8.46
N LYS A 484 -79.99 -82.98 9.26
CA LYS A 484 -80.34 -81.62 9.69
C LYS A 484 -79.27 -81.05 10.62
N GLN A 485 -78.80 -81.79 11.62
CA GLN A 485 -77.73 -81.34 12.52
C GLN A 485 -76.44 -81.03 11.77
N LEU A 486 -76.08 -81.86 10.78
CA LEU A 486 -74.97 -81.59 9.88
C LEU A 486 -75.22 -80.28 9.10
N SER A 487 -76.38 -80.14 8.44
CA SER A 487 -76.72 -78.94 7.66
C SER A 487 -76.80 -77.66 8.51
N ASP A 488 -77.30 -77.74 9.76
CA ASP A 488 -77.30 -76.63 10.71
C ASP A 488 -75.87 -76.23 11.11
N GLY A 489 -75.00 -77.23 11.35
CA GLY A 489 -73.60 -77.04 11.70
C GLY A 489 -72.76 -76.45 10.57
N THR A 490 -72.93 -76.95 9.34
CA THR A 490 -72.25 -76.43 8.14
C THR A 490 -72.72 -75.02 7.80
N ASN A 491 -74.01 -74.70 7.99
CA ASN A 491 -74.52 -73.34 7.85
C ASN A 491 -73.99 -72.38 8.93
N LYS A 492 -73.67 -72.86 10.14
CA LYS A 492 -72.95 -72.04 11.13
C LYS A 492 -71.50 -71.79 10.70
N LEU A 493 -70.80 -72.82 10.23
CA LEU A 493 -69.41 -72.69 9.74
C LEU A 493 -69.33 -71.72 8.54
N ALA A 494 -70.18 -71.91 7.52
CA ALA A 494 -70.23 -71.06 6.32
C ALA A 494 -70.69 -69.61 6.58
N LYS A 495 -71.25 -69.32 7.76
CA LYS A 495 -71.54 -67.95 8.22
C LYS A 495 -70.39 -67.32 9.01
N ALA A 496 -69.47 -68.12 9.56
CA ALA A 496 -68.31 -67.65 10.30
C ALA A 496 -67.06 -67.49 9.40
N THR A 497 -66.94 -68.28 8.33
CA THR A 497 -65.81 -68.20 7.40
C THR A 497 -65.65 -66.84 6.71
N PRO A 498 -66.70 -66.08 6.31
CA PRO A 498 -66.53 -64.74 5.75
C PRO A 498 -65.85 -63.77 6.71
N THR A 499 -66.26 -63.72 7.98
CA THR A 499 -65.63 -62.83 8.98
C THR A 499 -64.17 -63.20 9.25
N LEU A 500 -63.85 -64.50 9.29
CA LEU A 500 -62.47 -64.98 9.45
C LEU A 500 -61.59 -64.66 8.23
N LYS A 501 -62.16 -64.81 7.02
CA LYS A 501 -61.56 -64.45 5.74
C LYS A 501 -61.28 -62.95 5.65
N ASP A 502 -62.26 -62.10 5.96
CA ASP A 502 -62.11 -60.65 5.96
C ASP A 502 -61.05 -60.18 6.98
N GLY A 503 -61.07 -60.71 8.21
CA GLY A 503 -60.04 -60.44 9.22
C GLY A 503 -58.64 -60.89 8.79
N SER A 504 -58.52 -62.06 8.14
CA SER A 504 -57.23 -62.51 7.59
C SER A 504 -56.76 -61.68 6.39
N ALA A 505 -57.66 -61.14 5.58
CA ALA A 505 -57.33 -60.22 4.49
C ALA A 505 -56.91 -58.84 5.02
N GLN A 506 -57.54 -58.33 6.07
CA GLN A 506 -57.11 -57.13 6.78
C GLN A 506 -55.71 -57.28 7.39
N LEU A 507 -55.44 -58.42 8.06
CA LEU A 507 -54.11 -58.75 8.56
C LEU A 507 -53.08 -58.77 7.42
N ALA A 508 -53.37 -59.50 6.34
CA ALA A 508 -52.49 -59.61 5.18
C ALA A 508 -52.24 -58.27 4.46
N ALA A 509 -53.20 -57.34 4.48
CA ALA A 509 -53.03 -55.98 3.99
C ALA A 509 -52.17 -55.12 4.94
N GLY A 510 -52.37 -55.25 6.26
CA GLY A 510 -51.56 -54.58 7.28
C GLY A 510 -50.10 -55.01 7.25
N THR A 511 -49.83 -56.32 7.18
CA THR A 511 -48.47 -56.87 7.05
C THR A 511 -47.82 -56.46 5.74
N LYS A 512 -48.59 -56.33 4.65
CA LYS A 512 -48.07 -55.84 3.36
C LYS A 512 -47.62 -54.37 3.46
N LYS A 513 -48.37 -53.51 4.17
CA LYS A 513 -47.95 -52.12 4.45
C LYS A 513 -46.68 -52.08 5.30
N LEU A 514 -46.62 -52.87 6.38
CA LEU A 514 -45.45 -52.96 7.25
C LEU A 514 -44.20 -53.40 6.46
N ASN A 515 -44.31 -54.47 5.68
CA ASN A 515 -43.24 -55.00 4.84
C ASN A 515 -42.76 -54.01 3.75
N ALA A 516 -43.61 -53.08 3.32
CA ALA A 516 -43.21 -52.01 2.40
C ALA A 516 -42.52 -50.83 3.10
N ALA A 517 -42.88 -50.53 4.36
CA ALA A 517 -42.33 -49.40 5.11
C ALA A 517 -40.98 -49.73 5.79
N VAL A 518 -40.80 -50.95 6.28
CA VAL A 518 -39.60 -51.36 7.05
C VAL A 518 -38.27 -51.21 6.26
N PRO A 519 -38.18 -51.53 4.95
CA PRO A 519 -36.98 -51.26 4.16
C PRO A 519 -36.63 -49.77 4.06
N THR A 520 -37.64 -48.89 4.04
CA THR A 520 -37.44 -47.42 4.02
C THR A 520 -36.93 -46.93 5.37
N LEU A 521 -37.46 -47.46 6.48
CA LEU A 521 -36.97 -47.16 7.83
C LEU A 521 -35.51 -47.59 8.02
N SER A 522 -35.16 -48.81 7.61
CA SER A 522 -33.78 -49.31 7.67
C SER A 522 -32.81 -48.41 6.88
N LYS A 523 -33.15 -48.01 5.65
CA LYS A 523 -32.35 -47.05 4.87
C LYS A 523 -32.25 -45.66 5.51
N ALA A 524 -33.31 -45.20 6.18
CA ALA A 524 -33.29 -43.91 6.88
C ALA A 524 -32.37 -43.94 8.11
N ILE A 525 -32.30 -45.06 8.84
CA ILE A 525 -31.39 -45.25 9.97
C ILE A 525 -29.92 -45.24 9.49
N ALA A 526 -29.60 -46.00 8.43
CA ALA A 526 -28.26 -46.02 7.84
C ALA A 526 -27.82 -44.62 7.34
N SER A 527 -28.68 -43.95 6.57
CA SER A 527 -28.43 -42.58 6.08
C SER A 527 -28.23 -41.56 7.22
N ALA A 528 -28.95 -41.71 8.33
CA ALA A 528 -28.74 -40.89 9.52
C ALA A 528 -27.42 -41.23 10.26
N ALA A 529 -26.99 -42.49 10.25
CA ALA A 529 -25.69 -42.89 10.80
C ALA A 529 -24.53 -42.29 9.97
N ASP A 530 -24.62 -42.36 8.64
CA ASP A 530 -23.69 -41.71 7.71
C ASP A 530 -23.67 -40.18 7.89
N GLY A 531 -24.83 -39.54 8.02
CA GLY A 531 -24.93 -38.11 8.35
C GLY A 531 -24.27 -37.75 9.69
N GLY A 532 -24.39 -38.62 10.70
CA GLY A 532 -23.68 -38.48 11.97
C GLY A 532 -22.16 -38.63 11.82
N ASN A 533 -21.70 -39.55 10.96
CA ASN A 533 -20.28 -39.74 10.65
C ASN A 533 -19.70 -38.52 9.91
N GLU A 534 -20.42 -37.95 8.93
CA GLU A 534 -19.98 -36.73 8.23
C GLU A 534 -19.99 -35.49 9.15
N LEU A 535 -21.00 -35.34 10.00
CA LEU A 535 -21.01 -34.28 11.02
C LEU A 535 -19.80 -34.42 11.97
N ALA A 536 -19.45 -35.66 12.37
CA ALA A 536 -18.28 -35.93 13.20
C ALA A 536 -16.95 -35.58 12.51
N LYS A 537 -16.84 -35.83 11.19
CA LYS A 537 -15.68 -35.44 10.35
C LYS A 537 -15.60 -33.92 10.18
N GLY A 538 -16.71 -33.27 9.86
CA GLY A 538 -16.79 -31.80 9.73
C GLY A 538 -16.41 -31.08 11.02
N ALA A 539 -16.93 -31.56 12.15
CA ALA A 539 -16.58 -31.04 13.46
C ALA A 539 -15.09 -31.26 13.83
N LYS A 540 -14.46 -32.36 13.39
CA LYS A 540 -12.99 -32.53 13.52
C LYS A 540 -12.22 -31.51 12.68
N LYS A 541 -12.61 -31.29 11.42
CA LYS A 541 -11.98 -30.26 10.55
C LYS A 541 -12.10 -28.86 11.16
N LEU A 542 -13.26 -28.52 11.71
CA LEU A 542 -13.48 -27.25 12.42
C LEU A 542 -12.61 -27.14 13.68
N ALA A 543 -12.48 -28.22 14.46
CA ALA A 543 -11.60 -28.24 15.62
C ALA A 543 -10.13 -28.02 15.23
N THR A 544 -9.63 -28.73 14.21
CA THR A 544 -8.27 -28.53 13.68
C THR A 544 -8.04 -27.12 13.17
N GLY A 545 -8.95 -26.56 12.37
CA GLY A 545 -8.82 -25.19 11.85
C GLY A 545 -8.84 -24.14 12.96
N ALA A 546 -9.63 -24.35 14.02
CA ALA A 546 -9.63 -23.50 15.20
C ALA A 546 -8.33 -23.64 16.02
N THR A 547 -7.73 -24.84 16.12
CA THR A 547 -6.38 -25.00 16.69
C THR A 547 -5.33 -24.27 15.86
N THR A 548 -5.36 -24.36 14.52
CA THR A 548 -4.43 -23.63 13.64
C THR A 548 -4.57 -22.11 13.80
N LEU A 549 -5.80 -21.60 13.95
CA LEU A 549 -6.04 -20.18 14.22
C LEU A 549 -5.48 -19.75 15.59
N SER A 550 -5.65 -20.59 16.62
CA SER A 550 -5.04 -20.39 17.95
C SER A 550 -3.51 -20.32 17.85
N THR A 551 -2.85 -21.28 17.19
CA THR A 551 -1.39 -21.25 16.96
C THR A 551 -0.95 -19.97 16.25
N GLY A 552 -1.56 -19.64 15.10
CA GLY A 552 -1.19 -18.44 14.33
C GLY A 552 -1.48 -17.12 15.04
N THR A 553 -2.46 -17.07 15.96
CA THR A 553 -2.70 -15.88 16.80
C THR A 553 -1.75 -15.82 18.00
N GLY A 554 -1.24 -16.96 18.47
CA GLY A 554 -0.08 -17.03 19.38
C GLY A 554 1.21 -16.52 18.73
N ASP A 555 1.50 -16.95 17.50
CA ASP A 555 2.66 -16.47 16.73
C ASP A 555 2.55 -14.97 16.44
N LEU A 556 1.37 -14.49 16.04
CA LEU A 556 1.09 -13.04 15.88
C LEU A 556 1.25 -12.28 17.20
N ALA A 557 0.75 -12.80 18.32
CA ALA A 557 0.90 -12.16 19.63
C ALA A 557 2.38 -12.10 20.08
N LYS A 558 3.17 -13.12 19.74
CA LYS A 558 4.62 -13.14 19.98
C LYS A 558 5.33 -12.09 19.12
N GLY A 559 5.18 -12.14 17.80
CA GLY A 559 5.80 -11.15 16.90
C GLY A 559 5.34 -9.71 17.18
N THR A 560 4.09 -9.52 17.61
CA THR A 560 3.59 -8.23 18.10
C THR A 560 4.30 -7.81 19.39
N SER A 561 4.61 -8.72 20.30
CA SER A 561 5.35 -8.41 21.53
C SER A 561 6.84 -8.19 21.31
N ASP A 562 7.44 -8.83 20.30
CA ASP A 562 8.82 -8.58 19.87
C ASP A 562 8.92 -7.20 19.19
N ALA A 563 7.92 -6.85 18.36
CA ALA A 563 7.79 -5.51 17.78
C ALA A 563 7.46 -4.43 18.84
N ASP A 564 6.66 -4.75 19.86
CA ASP A 564 6.33 -3.84 20.97
C ASP A 564 7.59 -3.51 21.77
N LYS A 565 8.43 -4.52 22.02
CA LYS A 565 9.77 -4.30 22.59
C LYS A 565 10.62 -3.45 21.65
N GLY A 566 10.73 -3.78 20.36
CA GLY A 566 11.53 -3.01 19.41
C GLY A 566 11.08 -1.55 19.27
N ALA A 567 9.77 -1.27 19.40
CA ALA A 567 9.22 0.08 19.46
C ALA A 567 9.53 0.79 20.78
N GLY A 568 9.63 0.06 21.90
CA GLY A 568 10.16 0.55 23.18
C GLY A 568 11.66 0.86 23.11
N ASP A 569 12.48 -0.08 22.64
CA ASP A 569 13.94 0.08 22.45
C ASP A 569 14.23 1.28 21.50
N LEU A 570 13.44 1.44 20.43
CA LEU A 570 13.48 2.63 19.55
C LEU A 570 13.09 3.91 20.28
N LYS A 571 12.02 3.87 21.09
CA LYS A 571 11.56 5.03 21.86
C LYS A 571 12.64 5.49 22.85
N ASP A 572 13.20 4.57 23.63
CA ASP A 572 14.22 4.90 24.62
C ASP A 572 15.51 5.43 23.94
N GLY A 573 15.88 4.88 22.77
CA GLY A 573 16.96 5.43 21.94
C GLY A 573 16.65 6.82 21.34
N LEU A 574 15.38 7.13 21.05
CA LEU A 574 14.95 8.48 20.64
C LEU A 574 14.95 9.46 21.80
N VAL A 575 14.64 9.01 23.03
CA VAL A 575 14.85 9.80 24.25
C VAL A 575 16.33 10.09 24.44
N GLU A 576 17.23 9.09 24.38
CA GLU A 576 18.68 9.32 24.49
C GLU A 576 19.21 10.26 23.38
N LEU A 577 18.72 10.14 22.15
CA LEU A 577 19.11 11.02 21.04
C LEU A 577 18.57 12.45 21.21
N ASN A 578 17.34 12.62 21.71
CA ASN A 578 16.80 13.93 22.10
C ASN A 578 17.63 14.55 23.23
N ASP A 579 17.89 13.80 24.29
CA ASP A 579 18.72 14.21 25.43
C ASP A 579 20.14 14.57 24.99
N GLY A 580 20.67 13.89 23.97
CA GLY A 580 21.95 14.21 23.33
C GLY A 580 21.89 15.48 22.47
N ALA A 581 20.82 15.66 21.71
CA ALA A 581 20.59 16.85 20.89
C ALA A 581 20.38 18.12 21.74
N THR A 582 19.64 18.04 22.85
CA THR A 582 19.50 19.16 23.81
C THR A 582 20.84 19.48 24.48
N LYS A 583 21.62 18.48 24.92
CA LYS A 583 22.97 18.71 25.49
C LYS A 583 23.95 19.28 24.47
N LEU A 584 23.79 18.96 23.19
CA LEU A 584 24.54 19.55 22.10
C LEU A 584 24.12 21.00 21.87
N ASP A 585 22.82 21.29 21.84
CA ASP A 585 22.27 22.65 21.72
C ASP A 585 22.71 23.56 22.88
N ASP A 586 22.50 23.12 24.13
CA ASP A 586 23.01 23.79 25.34
C ASP A 586 24.52 24.03 25.27
N GLY A 587 25.29 23.01 24.84
CA GLY A 587 26.74 23.07 24.72
C GLY A 587 27.23 24.03 23.63
N LEU A 588 26.51 24.15 22.51
CA LEU A 588 26.80 25.16 21.48
C LEU A 588 26.39 26.56 21.96
N ALA A 589 25.24 26.69 22.61
CA ALA A 589 24.78 27.94 23.20
C ALA A 589 25.68 28.45 24.34
N ASP A 590 26.33 27.57 25.10
CA ASP A 590 27.43 27.90 26.01
C ASP A 590 28.75 28.17 25.26
N GLY A 591 29.04 27.46 24.17
CA GLY A 591 30.19 27.74 23.29
C GLY A 591 30.18 29.16 22.70
N VAL A 592 29.01 29.72 22.38
CA VAL A 592 28.86 31.14 21.97
C VAL A 592 29.26 32.10 23.10
N LYS A 593 29.13 31.70 24.38
CA LYS A 593 29.48 32.51 25.56
C LYS A 593 30.97 32.41 25.93
N GLU A 594 31.66 31.37 25.47
CA GLU A 594 33.11 31.13 25.67
C GLU A 594 33.99 31.84 24.61
N ILE A 595 33.39 32.56 23.64
CA ILE A 595 34.14 33.35 22.65
C ILE A 595 34.96 34.45 23.39
N PRO A 596 36.28 34.63 23.12
CA PRO A 596 37.18 35.35 24.04
C PRO A 596 36.84 36.83 24.30
N ASP A 597 36.53 37.16 25.56
CA ASP A 597 36.49 38.55 26.06
C ASP A 597 37.91 39.07 26.32
N TYR A 598 38.59 39.49 25.23
CA TYR A 598 39.90 40.14 25.30
C TYR A 598 39.87 41.30 26.30
N THR A 599 40.82 41.34 27.25
CA THR A 599 40.83 42.44 28.22
C THR A 599 41.07 43.78 27.52
N LYS A 600 40.58 44.89 28.06
CA LYS A 600 40.71 46.21 27.41
C LYS A 600 42.14 46.61 27.06
N LYS A 601 43.15 46.09 27.77
CA LYS A 601 44.56 46.29 27.42
C LYS A 601 45.00 45.48 26.21
N ASP A 602 44.52 44.26 26.07
CA ASP A 602 44.81 43.40 24.92
C ASP A 602 44.03 43.91 23.69
N GLN A 603 42.80 44.41 23.88
CA GLN A 603 42.05 45.14 22.85
C GLN A 603 42.80 46.40 22.38
N GLU A 604 43.30 47.25 23.29
CA GLU A 604 44.08 48.44 22.93
C GLU A 604 45.41 48.07 22.22
N HIS A 605 46.10 47.02 22.68
CA HIS A 605 47.36 46.59 22.08
C HIS A 605 47.16 45.98 20.68
N LEU A 606 46.25 45.02 20.53
CA LEU A 606 45.92 44.39 19.25
C LEU A 606 45.30 45.39 18.27
N SER A 607 44.46 46.32 18.74
CA SER A 607 43.94 47.42 17.90
C SER A 607 45.06 48.32 17.39
N THR A 608 46.08 48.60 18.21
CA THR A 608 47.26 49.38 17.77
C THR A 608 48.05 48.61 16.72
N VAL A 609 48.43 47.36 17.01
CA VAL A 609 49.24 46.53 16.10
C VAL A 609 48.50 46.22 14.80
N ASN A 610 47.17 46.06 14.82
CA ASN A 610 46.39 45.77 13.62
C ASN A 610 45.92 47.02 12.84
N SER A 611 45.92 48.21 13.45
CA SER A 611 45.73 49.47 12.71
C SER A 611 47.02 49.99 12.07
N GLU A 612 48.18 49.65 12.65
CA GLU A 612 49.50 49.98 12.11
C GLU A 612 50.45 48.75 12.00
N PRO A 613 50.05 47.64 11.31
CA PRO A 613 50.83 46.40 11.26
C PRO A 613 52.18 46.53 10.54
N VAL A 614 52.37 47.59 9.76
CA VAL A 614 53.68 48.04 9.28
C VAL A 614 53.89 49.51 9.63
N SER A 615 55.09 49.79 10.15
CA SER A 615 55.59 51.09 10.57
C SER A 615 56.90 51.41 9.84
N MET A 616 57.23 52.70 9.75
CA MET A 616 58.25 53.23 8.83
C MET A 616 59.18 54.18 9.59
N ASP A 617 60.48 53.82 9.72
CA ASP A 617 61.51 54.75 10.21
C ASP A 617 62.16 55.51 9.05
N ASP A 618 62.51 56.77 9.30
CA ASP A 618 62.61 57.85 8.32
C ASP A 618 63.99 58.54 8.42
N ALA A 619 65.04 57.79 8.12
CA ALA A 619 66.43 58.23 8.24
C ALA A 619 66.87 59.14 7.08
N SER A 620 67.63 60.19 7.40
CA SER A 620 68.33 60.99 6.37
C SER A 620 69.76 61.30 6.79
N VAL A 621 70.69 60.87 5.95
CA VAL A 621 72.12 61.16 6.03
C VAL A 621 72.33 62.60 5.52
N ASN A 622 73.14 63.39 6.23
CA ASN A 622 73.39 64.81 5.90
C ASN A 622 72.09 65.65 5.82
N LYS A 623 71.10 65.32 6.66
CA LYS A 623 69.76 65.93 6.72
C LYS A 623 69.82 67.46 6.78
N MET A 624 69.16 68.14 5.85
CA MET A 624 69.15 69.61 5.80
C MET A 624 67.91 70.18 6.50
N ALA A 625 68.10 71.31 7.19
CA ALA A 625 67.08 71.90 8.06
C ALA A 625 65.80 72.36 7.33
N ASN A 626 65.88 72.71 6.04
CA ASN A 626 64.73 73.09 5.21
C ASN A 626 65.08 73.13 3.70
N TYR A 627 64.03 73.21 2.88
CA TYR A 627 64.08 73.35 1.42
C TYR A 627 64.94 74.53 0.93
N GLY A 628 64.93 75.66 1.63
CA GLY A 628 65.76 76.83 1.29
C GLY A 628 67.26 76.56 1.43
N THR A 629 67.64 75.80 2.44
CA THR A 629 69.03 75.31 2.64
C THR A 629 69.42 74.40 1.48
N GLY A 630 68.57 73.43 1.13
CA GLY A 630 68.79 72.47 0.03
C GLY A 630 68.91 73.09 -1.37
N LEU A 631 68.25 74.23 -1.63
CA LEU A 631 68.40 74.98 -2.88
C LEU A 631 69.52 76.04 -2.84
N SER A 632 70.07 76.39 -1.67
CA SER A 632 71.09 77.43 -1.58
C SER A 632 72.34 77.20 -2.46
N PRO A 633 72.87 75.97 -2.65
CA PRO A 633 73.97 75.69 -3.58
C PRO A 633 73.73 76.19 -5.02
N TYR A 634 72.49 76.06 -5.49
CA TYR A 634 72.06 76.46 -6.81
C TYR A 634 72.00 77.97 -6.96
N PHE A 635 71.41 78.66 -5.97
CA PHE A 635 71.34 80.12 -5.95
C PHE A 635 72.70 80.80 -5.75
N ILE A 636 73.61 80.19 -4.97
CA ILE A 636 75.00 80.66 -4.83
C ILE A 636 75.69 80.66 -6.20
N SER A 637 75.69 79.53 -6.91
CA SER A 637 76.34 79.45 -8.22
C SER A 637 75.70 80.38 -9.25
N LEU A 638 74.37 80.54 -9.21
CA LEU A 638 73.64 81.45 -10.09
C LEU A 638 74.03 82.92 -9.86
N ALA A 639 74.09 83.36 -8.59
CA ALA A 639 74.47 84.72 -8.23
C ALA A 639 75.89 85.08 -8.71
N LEU A 640 76.84 84.15 -8.60
CA LEU A 640 78.22 84.34 -9.06
C LEU A 640 78.31 84.49 -10.60
N TRP A 641 77.50 83.74 -11.37
CA TRP A 641 77.47 83.89 -12.83
C TRP A 641 76.79 85.20 -13.25
N ILE A 642 75.66 85.55 -12.64
CA ILE A 642 74.93 86.80 -12.94
C ILE A 642 75.79 88.02 -12.60
N GLY A 643 76.48 88.02 -11.46
CA GLY A 643 77.47 89.05 -11.12
C GLY A 643 78.60 89.13 -12.16
N GLY A 644 79.07 87.99 -12.65
CA GLY A 644 80.02 87.88 -13.76
C GLY A 644 79.53 88.51 -15.08
N ILE A 645 78.24 88.39 -15.41
CA ILE A 645 77.62 89.11 -16.55
C ILE A 645 77.57 90.62 -16.25
N ALA A 646 77.07 91.00 -15.07
CA ALA A 646 76.81 92.39 -14.69
C ALA A 646 78.08 93.25 -14.66
N LEU A 647 79.22 92.69 -14.24
CA LEU A 647 80.52 93.37 -14.30
C LEU A 647 80.85 93.88 -15.70
N PHE A 648 80.53 93.12 -16.76
CA PHE A 648 80.74 93.53 -18.16
C PHE A 648 79.52 94.21 -18.80
N MET A 649 78.50 94.55 -18.01
CA MET A 649 77.50 95.58 -18.34
C MET A 649 77.96 96.98 -17.89
N LEU A 650 78.85 97.08 -16.89
CA LEU A 650 79.38 98.35 -16.38
C LEU A 650 80.82 98.63 -16.83
N MET A 651 81.67 97.60 -16.93
CA MET A 651 83.08 97.71 -17.31
C MET A 651 83.32 97.30 -18.76
N ALA A 652 84.24 97.99 -19.45
CA ALA A 652 84.75 97.55 -20.75
C ALA A 652 85.65 96.30 -20.59
N PRO A 653 85.43 95.21 -21.34
CA PRO A 653 86.13 93.94 -21.12
C PRO A 653 87.59 93.96 -21.58
N LEU A 654 87.99 94.85 -22.50
CA LEU A 654 89.38 95.18 -22.82
C LEU A 654 89.60 96.70 -22.74
N PRO A 655 90.44 97.21 -21.81
CA PRO A 655 90.75 98.64 -21.76
C PRO A 655 91.63 99.11 -22.93
N ARG A 656 91.25 100.20 -23.63
CA ARG A 656 92.01 100.78 -24.78
C ARG A 656 93.51 100.93 -24.47
N LYS A 657 93.82 101.52 -23.30
CA LYS A 657 95.17 101.73 -22.75
C LYS A 657 96.07 100.47 -22.66
N LEU A 658 95.52 99.26 -22.76
CA LEU A 658 96.28 98.00 -22.80
C LEU A 658 96.46 97.46 -24.23
N LEU A 659 95.53 97.73 -25.15
CA LEU A 659 95.66 97.38 -26.57
C LEU A 659 96.68 98.27 -27.28
N ASP A 660 96.69 99.57 -26.96
CA ASP A 660 97.57 100.59 -27.55
C ASP A 660 99.05 100.47 -27.11
N ARG A 661 99.34 99.62 -26.11
CA ARG A 661 100.69 99.29 -25.66
C ARG A 661 101.21 98.05 -26.40
N HIS A 662 102.46 98.07 -26.84
CA HIS A 662 103.17 96.96 -27.51
C HIS A 662 103.51 95.77 -26.57
N LEU A 663 102.58 95.36 -25.70
CA LEU A 663 102.70 94.17 -24.84
C LEU A 663 102.31 92.90 -25.60
N PRO A 664 102.88 91.71 -25.28
CA PRO A 664 102.37 90.43 -25.77
C PRO A 664 100.88 90.23 -25.44
N ALA A 665 100.14 89.57 -26.33
CA ALA A 665 98.70 89.35 -26.17
C ALA A 665 98.29 88.65 -24.86
N PRO A 666 98.91 87.54 -24.41
CA PRO A 666 98.50 86.89 -23.15
C PRO A 666 98.77 87.78 -21.91
N ILE A 667 99.86 88.57 -21.92
CA ILE A 667 100.14 89.56 -20.87
C ILE A 667 99.11 90.70 -20.89
N THR A 668 98.58 91.02 -22.07
CA THR A 668 97.52 92.03 -22.27
C THR A 668 96.18 91.53 -21.72
N ALA A 669 95.82 90.27 -22.04
CA ALA A 669 94.62 89.61 -21.51
C ALA A 669 94.67 89.46 -19.97
N LEU A 670 95.78 88.95 -19.42
CA LEU A 670 95.94 88.79 -17.97
C LEU A 670 95.84 90.13 -17.21
N ARG A 671 96.40 91.21 -17.78
CA ARG A 671 96.28 92.57 -17.21
C ARG A 671 94.88 93.19 -17.38
N ALA A 672 94.11 92.77 -18.39
CA ALA A 672 92.71 93.17 -18.54
C ALA A 672 91.76 92.36 -17.63
N TYR A 673 92.14 91.13 -17.29
CA TYR A 673 91.42 90.26 -16.35
C TYR A 673 91.67 90.63 -14.87
N LEU A 674 92.82 91.21 -14.52
CA LEU A 674 93.15 91.50 -13.11
C LEU A 674 92.12 92.40 -12.37
N PRO A 675 91.56 93.47 -12.95
CA PRO A 675 90.56 94.30 -12.24
C PRO A 675 89.23 93.57 -12.01
N SER A 676 88.77 92.80 -12.99
CA SER A 676 87.55 91.99 -12.91
C SER A 676 87.74 90.77 -12.00
N ALA A 677 88.94 90.19 -11.93
CA ALA A 677 89.31 89.14 -10.98
C ALA A 677 89.23 89.62 -9.51
N ILE A 678 89.67 90.85 -9.23
CA ILE A 678 89.49 91.46 -7.89
C ILE A 678 88.00 91.58 -7.57
N MET A 679 87.18 92.06 -8.50
CA MET A 679 85.72 92.12 -8.33
C MET A 679 85.10 90.72 -8.17
N ALA A 680 85.67 89.68 -8.80
CA ALA A 680 85.24 88.30 -8.64
C ALA A 680 85.43 87.78 -7.20
N VAL A 681 86.58 88.07 -6.57
CA VAL A 681 86.87 87.75 -5.16
C VAL A 681 85.92 88.53 -4.23
N VAL A 682 85.66 89.80 -4.53
CA VAL A 682 84.74 90.65 -3.75
C VAL A 682 83.30 90.13 -3.81
N GLN A 683 82.74 89.89 -5.01
CA GLN A 683 81.37 89.38 -5.12
C GLN A 683 81.21 87.99 -4.50
N ALA A 684 82.20 87.11 -4.63
CA ALA A 684 82.20 85.80 -3.98
C ALA A 684 82.18 85.89 -2.46
N SER A 685 82.97 86.81 -1.90
CA SER A 685 83.01 87.05 -0.45
C SER A 685 81.71 87.67 0.06
N ILE A 686 81.07 88.55 -0.72
CA ILE A 686 79.75 89.11 -0.39
C ILE A 686 78.66 88.03 -0.41
N VAL A 687 78.59 87.20 -1.46
CA VAL A 687 77.63 86.09 -1.56
C VAL A 687 77.82 85.10 -0.40
N SER A 688 79.08 84.74 -0.09
CA SER A 688 79.40 83.84 1.03
C SER A 688 79.01 84.45 2.38
N ALA A 689 79.24 85.76 2.59
CA ALA A 689 78.84 86.44 3.83
C ALA A 689 77.32 86.56 3.97
N ILE A 690 76.58 86.75 2.88
CA ILE A 690 75.10 86.73 2.89
C ILE A 690 74.59 85.33 3.25
N VAL A 691 75.18 84.27 2.68
CA VAL A 691 74.84 82.87 3.01
C VAL A 691 75.06 82.56 4.50
N LEU A 692 76.27 82.84 5.00
CA LEU A 692 76.70 82.43 6.35
C LEU A 692 76.15 83.31 7.47
N PHE A 693 76.02 84.63 7.25
CA PHE A 693 75.64 85.58 8.31
C PHE A 693 74.28 86.26 8.09
N GLY A 694 73.87 86.46 6.83
CA GLY A 694 72.62 87.13 6.47
C GLY A 694 71.42 86.18 6.44
N LEU A 695 71.59 84.98 5.88
CA LEU A 695 70.59 83.91 5.81
C LEU A 695 70.76 82.88 6.95
N GLN A 696 71.89 82.92 7.67
CA GLN A 696 72.23 82.02 8.78
C GLN A 696 72.04 80.54 8.42
N LEU A 697 72.44 80.17 7.19
CA LEU A 697 72.37 78.79 6.74
C LEU A 697 73.40 77.97 7.50
N ASP A 698 72.95 76.82 8.02
CA ASP A 698 73.84 75.82 8.60
C ASP A 698 74.63 75.18 7.45
N VAL A 699 75.96 75.34 7.49
CA VAL A 699 76.88 75.00 6.40
C VAL A 699 78.01 74.18 7.01
N ALA A 700 78.04 72.89 6.68
CA ALA A 700 79.00 71.93 7.24
C ALA A 700 80.47 72.32 7.00
N ASN A 701 80.79 73.00 5.89
CA ASN A 701 82.14 73.48 5.61
C ASN A 701 82.15 74.93 5.05
N PRO A 702 82.10 75.96 5.91
CA PRO A 702 81.97 77.36 5.49
C PRO A 702 83.23 77.91 4.82
N LEU A 703 84.42 77.40 5.19
CA LEU A 703 85.68 77.79 4.55
C LEU A 703 85.81 77.20 3.15
N GLY A 704 85.40 75.93 2.96
CA GLY A 704 85.32 75.30 1.64
C GLY A 704 84.31 76.00 0.73
N LEU A 705 83.14 76.38 1.27
CA LEU A 705 82.13 77.16 0.54
C LEU A 705 82.71 78.49 0.02
N TRP A 706 83.35 79.28 0.89
CA TRP A 706 83.98 80.54 0.47
C TRP A 706 85.10 80.31 -0.57
N GLY A 707 85.97 79.32 -0.37
CA GLY A 707 87.05 79.00 -1.29
C GLY A 707 86.55 78.59 -2.68
N LEU A 708 85.52 77.72 -2.74
CA LEU A 708 84.87 77.34 -4.00
C LEU A 708 84.14 78.53 -4.64
N ALA A 709 83.46 79.38 -3.86
CA ALA A 709 82.79 80.57 -4.37
C ALA A 709 83.78 81.55 -5.03
N VAL A 710 84.96 81.77 -4.43
CA VAL A 710 86.00 82.59 -5.04
C VAL A 710 86.49 81.97 -6.36
N PHE A 711 86.74 80.66 -6.40
CA PHE A 711 87.24 79.99 -7.61
C PHE A 711 86.20 79.93 -8.74
N ALA A 712 84.94 79.64 -8.40
CA ALA A 712 83.80 79.67 -9.32
C ALA A 712 83.60 81.07 -9.90
N SER A 713 83.60 82.11 -9.05
CA SER A 713 83.47 83.51 -9.47
C SER A 713 84.59 83.95 -10.41
N LEU A 714 85.85 83.62 -10.11
CA LEU A 714 86.99 83.87 -10.99
C LEU A 714 86.80 83.21 -12.36
N THR A 715 86.37 81.94 -12.37
CA THR A 715 86.07 81.16 -13.58
C THR A 715 84.95 81.81 -14.40
N PHE A 716 83.81 82.10 -13.78
CA PHE A 716 82.64 82.66 -14.46
C PHE A 716 82.95 84.06 -15.03
N VAL A 717 83.70 84.89 -14.30
CA VAL A 717 84.19 86.19 -14.78
C VAL A 717 85.15 86.04 -15.95
N ALA A 718 86.05 85.05 -15.94
CA ALA A 718 86.96 84.79 -17.06
C ALA A 718 86.22 84.38 -18.34
N VAL A 719 85.23 83.48 -18.21
CA VAL A 719 84.39 83.03 -19.33
C VAL A 719 83.55 84.19 -19.89
N ASN A 720 82.89 84.96 -19.02
CA ASN A 720 82.14 86.15 -19.41
C ASN A 720 83.03 87.17 -20.13
N GLN A 721 84.21 87.49 -19.58
CA GLN A 721 85.11 88.46 -20.20
C GLN A 721 85.63 87.97 -21.56
N GLY A 722 85.96 86.68 -21.68
CA GLY A 722 86.38 86.06 -22.94
C GLY A 722 85.30 86.14 -24.01
N LEU A 723 84.06 85.76 -23.70
CA LEU A 723 82.94 85.82 -24.64
C LEU A 723 82.61 87.26 -25.07
N VAL A 724 82.50 88.20 -24.12
CA VAL A 724 82.11 89.58 -24.42
C VAL A 724 83.23 90.36 -25.13
N SER A 725 84.50 90.08 -24.82
CA SER A 725 85.63 90.71 -25.56
C SER A 725 85.79 90.17 -26.98
N LEU A 726 85.56 88.88 -27.22
CA LEU A 726 85.74 88.24 -28.52
C LEU A 726 84.56 88.50 -29.48
N LEU A 727 83.33 88.50 -28.96
CA LEU A 727 82.10 88.54 -29.76
C LEU A 727 81.27 89.82 -29.56
N GLY A 728 81.65 90.72 -28.65
CA GLY A 728 80.93 91.97 -28.41
C GLY A 728 79.51 91.77 -27.86
N ALA A 729 78.51 92.42 -28.47
CA ALA A 729 77.11 92.30 -28.06
C ALA A 729 76.55 90.85 -28.20
N PRO A 730 76.78 90.13 -29.33
CA PRO A 730 76.55 88.68 -29.39
C PRO A 730 77.20 87.86 -28.27
N GLY A 731 78.35 88.29 -27.75
CA GLY A 731 79.02 87.63 -26.62
C GLY A 731 78.25 87.75 -25.30
N ARG A 732 77.61 88.91 -25.04
CA ARG A 732 76.70 89.08 -23.89
C ARG A 732 75.47 88.19 -24.03
N PHE A 733 74.89 88.14 -25.22
CA PHE A 733 73.74 87.30 -25.53
C PHE A 733 74.04 85.80 -25.38
N LEU A 734 75.21 85.34 -25.88
CA LEU A 734 75.64 83.95 -25.75
C LEU A 734 75.94 83.57 -24.29
N SER A 735 76.55 84.45 -23.50
CA SER A 735 76.73 84.20 -22.05
C SER A 735 75.38 84.10 -21.31
N LEU A 736 74.37 84.85 -21.75
CA LEU A 736 73.03 84.77 -21.19
C LEU A 736 72.33 83.47 -21.59
N ILE A 737 72.43 83.01 -22.84
CA ILE A 737 71.98 81.67 -23.24
C ILE A 737 72.70 80.58 -22.42
N LEU A 738 74.02 80.73 -22.18
CA LEU A 738 74.77 79.80 -21.34
C LEU A 738 74.31 79.82 -19.87
N VAL A 739 73.84 80.94 -19.31
CA VAL A 739 73.24 80.90 -17.97
C VAL A 739 71.88 80.19 -17.98
N VAL A 740 71.03 80.42 -18.99
CA VAL A 740 69.76 79.67 -19.13
C VAL A 740 70.00 78.16 -19.20
N LEU A 741 70.91 77.74 -20.08
CA LEU A 741 71.21 76.32 -20.30
C LEU A 741 71.81 75.66 -19.05
N GLN A 742 72.59 76.41 -18.26
CA GLN A 742 73.13 75.96 -16.97
C GLN A 742 72.05 75.85 -15.88
N ILE A 743 71.19 76.85 -15.75
CA ILE A 743 70.04 76.83 -14.82
C ILE A 743 69.17 75.59 -15.12
N ALA A 744 68.91 75.30 -16.40
CA ALA A 744 68.09 74.18 -16.85
C ALA A 744 68.72 72.77 -16.67
N SER A 745 70.05 72.65 -16.56
CA SER A 745 70.73 71.33 -16.57
C SER A 745 71.54 70.98 -15.31
N ALA A 746 71.78 71.94 -14.41
CA ALA A 746 72.58 71.71 -13.20
C ALA A 746 71.90 70.83 -12.13
N GLY A 747 70.68 70.31 -12.36
CA GLY A 747 69.95 69.48 -11.37
C GLY A 747 69.57 70.25 -10.11
N GLY A 748 69.13 71.50 -10.24
CA GLY A 748 68.93 72.46 -9.15
C GLY A 748 67.74 72.14 -8.24
N THR A 749 66.54 72.09 -8.82
CA THR A 749 65.29 71.82 -8.09
C THR A 749 65.07 70.31 -7.93
N TYR A 750 64.90 69.62 -9.06
CA TYR A 750 64.74 68.17 -9.13
C TYR A 750 66.10 67.47 -9.37
N PRO A 751 66.21 66.15 -9.09
CA PRO A 751 67.33 65.33 -9.54
C PRO A 751 67.59 65.51 -11.04
N TRP A 752 68.86 65.51 -11.45
CA TRP A 752 69.19 65.69 -12.87
C TRP A 752 68.78 64.47 -13.72
N GLN A 753 68.55 63.33 -13.08
CA GLN A 753 68.07 62.09 -13.67
C GLN A 753 66.66 62.21 -14.26
N THR A 754 65.78 63.05 -13.69
CA THR A 754 64.39 63.26 -14.16
C THR A 754 64.26 64.32 -15.27
N MET A 755 65.37 64.95 -15.68
CA MET A 755 65.37 65.96 -16.75
C MET A 755 65.36 65.29 -18.12
N PRO A 756 64.76 65.88 -19.18
CA PRO A 756 64.85 65.34 -20.53
C PRO A 756 66.30 65.14 -21.03
N GLU A 757 66.52 64.10 -21.83
CA GLU A 757 67.83 63.65 -22.32
C GLU A 757 68.76 64.76 -22.85
N ILE A 758 68.21 65.78 -23.52
CA ILE A 758 69.02 66.90 -24.03
C ILE A 758 69.74 67.69 -22.93
N PHE A 759 69.16 67.77 -21.72
CA PHE A 759 69.81 68.40 -20.57
C PHE A 759 70.77 67.44 -19.87
N LYS A 760 70.42 66.15 -19.75
CA LYS A 760 71.33 65.11 -19.24
C LYS A 760 72.64 65.06 -20.04
N ALA A 761 72.54 65.06 -21.37
CA ALA A 761 73.68 64.98 -22.28
C ALA A 761 74.60 66.23 -22.23
N VAL A 762 74.06 67.41 -21.91
CA VAL A 762 74.81 68.67 -21.84
C VAL A 762 75.39 68.93 -20.44
N ARG A 763 74.73 68.45 -19.38
CA ARG A 763 75.11 68.63 -17.96
C ARG A 763 76.62 68.47 -17.67
N PRO A 764 77.34 67.42 -18.15
CA PRO A 764 78.76 67.20 -17.82
C PRO A 764 79.74 68.21 -18.41
N TYR A 765 79.33 69.02 -19.39
CA TYR A 765 80.22 69.99 -20.03
C TYR A 765 80.16 71.38 -19.37
N LEU A 766 79.17 71.62 -18.51
CA LEU A 766 78.84 72.94 -18.00
C LEU A 766 79.42 73.19 -16.60
N PRO A 767 80.07 74.34 -16.35
CA PRO A 767 80.80 74.57 -15.10
C PRO A 767 79.86 74.81 -13.91
N MET A 768 78.65 75.34 -14.12
CA MET A 768 77.65 75.50 -13.06
C MET A 768 77.12 74.15 -12.52
N THR A 769 77.19 73.07 -13.30
CA THR A 769 76.83 71.72 -12.81
C THR A 769 77.65 71.36 -11.57
N TYR A 770 78.97 71.49 -11.70
CA TYR A 770 79.91 71.02 -10.69
C TYR A 770 80.00 71.95 -9.48
N THR A 771 79.80 73.26 -9.65
CA THR A 771 79.67 74.16 -8.50
C THR A 771 78.44 73.85 -7.67
N VAL A 772 77.29 73.56 -8.29
CA VAL A 772 76.07 73.22 -7.55
C VAL A 772 76.21 71.90 -6.80
N GLU A 773 76.83 70.89 -7.41
CA GLU A 773 77.12 69.60 -6.79
C GLU A 773 78.13 69.73 -5.62
N ALA A 774 79.24 70.45 -5.81
CA ALA A 774 80.23 70.65 -4.77
C ALA A 774 79.76 71.59 -3.65
N PHE A 775 78.98 72.64 -3.96
CA PHE A 775 78.34 73.47 -2.94
C PHE A 775 77.32 72.68 -2.11
N ARG A 776 76.62 71.68 -2.68
CA ARG A 776 75.72 70.81 -1.92
C ARG A 776 76.44 70.05 -0.82
N SER A 777 77.52 69.34 -1.16
CA SER A 777 78.37 68.65 -0.17
C SER A 777 78.92 69.61 0.88
N LEU A 778 79.37 70.82 0.48
CA LEU A 778 79.89 71.82 1.41
C LEU A 778 78.84 72.46 2.34
N VAL A 779 77.56 72.49 1.94
CA VAL A 779 76.43 72.96 2.76
C VAL A 779 75.92 71.85 3.67
N ALA A 780 75.53 70.71 3.10
CA ALA A 780 74.87 69.61 3.83
C ALA A 780 75.82 68.75 4.67
N GLY A 781 77.10 68.67 4.29
CA GLY A 781 78.07 67.76 4.87
C GLY A 781 78.12 66.39 4.20
N GLY A 782 78.87 65.48 4.82
CA GLY A 782 79.18 64.16 4.28
C GLY A 782 80.49 64.11 3.49
N ASP A 783 80.66 63.07 2.67
CA ASP A 783 81.80 62.95 1.77
C ASP A 783 81.82 64.09 0.72
N PRO A 784 82.99 64.43 0.15
CA PRO A 784 83.17 65.57 -0.76
C PRO A 784 82.65 65.30 -2.19
N ILE A 785 81.35 64.99 -2.33
CA ILE A 785 80.64 64.74 -3.60
C ILE A 785 80.95 65.89 -4.58
N GLY A 786 81.44 65.55 -5.77
CA GLY A 786 81.74 66.50 -6.86
C GLY A 786 82.86 67.52 -6.60
N LEU A 787 83.46 67.58 -5.40
CA LEU A 787 84.37 68.68 -5.03
C LEU A 787 85.67 68.69 -5.84
N SER A 788 86.27 67.53 -6.07
CA SER A 788 87.52 67.39 -6.85
C SER A 788 87.29 67.62 -8.34
N SER A 789 86.18 67.13 -8.91
CA SER A 789 85.79 67.37 -10.30
C SER A 789 85.43 68.84 -10.54
N ALA A 790 84.81 69.52 -9.57
CA ALA A 790 84.52 70.95 -9.66
C ALA A 790 85.78 71.80 -9.85
N TYR A 791 86.81 71.63 -9.01
CA TYR A 791 88.06 72.38 -9.20
C TYR A 791 88.73 72.07 -10.55
N GLY A 792 88.67 70.82 -11.03
CA GLY A 792 89.19 70.45 -12.34
C GLY A 792 88.45 71.13 -13.51
N VAL A 793 87.12 70.99 -13.56
CA VAL A 793 86.29 71.52 -14.66
C VAL A 793 86.28 73.05 -14.66
N LEU A 794 86.19 73.69 -13.48
CA LEU A 794 86.30 75.14 -13.36
C LEU A 794 87.67 75.66 -13.84
N GLY A 795 88.76 74.96 -13.51
CA GLY A 795 90.10 75.29 -14.01
C GLY A 795 90.17 75.29 -15.54
N CYS A 796 89.62 74.25 -16.19
CA CYS A 796 89.53 74.17 -17.64
C CYS A 796 88.72 75.32 -18.25
N TRP A 797 87.55 75.65 -17.69
CA TRP A 797 86.72 76.76 -18.15
C TRP A 797 87.38 78.14 -17.94
N MET A 798 88.10 78.34 -16.83
CA MET A 798 88.85 79.57 -16.55
C MET A 798 89.96 79.77 -17.60
N VAL A 799 90.71 78.71 -17.90
CA VAL A 799 91.73 78.73 -18.97
C VAL A 799 91.09 79.01 -20.33
N GLY A 800 89.95 78.39 -20.66
CA GLY A 800 89.20 78.67 -21.89
C GLY A 800 88.78 80.14 -22.04
N GLY A 801 88.23 80.73 -20.97
CA GLY A 801 87.86 82.15 -20.93
C GLY A 801 89.06 83.09 -21.15
N LEU A 802 90.20 82.79 -20.51
CA LEU A 802 91.45 83.55 -20.69
C LEU A 802 92.06 83.37 -22.09
N ILE A 803 91.90 82.21 -22.73
CA ILE A 803 92.26 81.99 -24.13
C ILE A 803 91.38 82.85 -25.05
N PHE A 804 90.06 82.87 -24.86
CA PHE A 804 89.15 83.72 -25.65
C PHE A 804 89.49 85.21 -25.48
N LEU A 805 89.77 85.67 -24.27
CA LEU A 805 90.23 87.04 -23.99
C LEU A 805 91.59 87.36 -24.66
N THR A 806 92.48 86.37 -24.75
CA THR A 806 93.77 86.50 -25.47
C THR A 806 93.57 86.59 -26.98
N ILE A 807 92.68 85.78 -27.55
CA ILE A 807 92.32 85.83 -28.97
C ILE A 807 91.65 87.19 -29.30
N ALA A 808 90.73 87.66 -28.45
CA ALA A 808 90.13 88.99 -28.57
C ALA A 808 91.21 90.09 -28.61
N ALA A 809 92.18 90.06 -27.69
CA ALA A 809 93.29 91.02 -27.66
C ALA A 809 94.21 90.94 -28.90
N ILE A 810 94.30 89.79 -29.58
CA ILE A 810 95.02 89.66 -30.87
C ILE A 810 94.20 90.29 -32.01
N ILE A 811 92.90 90.01 -32.11
CA ILE A 811 92.07 90.44 -33.24
C ILE A 811 91.72 91.93 -33.12
N SER A 812 91.43 92.45 -31.92
CA SER A 812 91.18 93.87 -31.65
C SER A 812 92.39 94.78 -31.88
N ARG A 813 93.58 94.24 -32.19
CA ARG A 813 94.74 95.00 -32.71
C ARG A 813 94.81 95.06 -34.24
N LYS A 814 94.05 94.21 -34.94
CA LYS A 814 94.02 94.11 -36.41
C LYS A 814 92.71 94.63 -37.02
N SER A 815 91.63 94.67 -36.25
CA SER A 815 90.31 95.15 -36.68
C SER A 815 89.82 96.26 -35.76
N GLU A 816 89.64 97.47 -36.31
CA GLU A 816 89.15 98.62 -35.55
C GLU A 816 87.71 98.41 -35.05
N VAL A 817 86.88 97.72 -35.84
CA VAL A 817 85.51 97.36 -35.47
C VAL A 817 85.49 96.53 -34.17
N LEU A 818 86.37 95.53 -34.07
CA LEU A 818 86.52 94.72 -32.84
C LEU A 818 87.29 95.46 -31.73
N ARG A 819 88.14 96.43 -32.08
CA ARG A 819 88.75 97.35 -31.09
C ARG A 819 87.70 98.20 -30.41
N ASP A 820 86.74 98.75 -31.15
CA ASP A 820 85.65 99.52 -30.56
C ASP A 820 84.72 98.63 -29.74
N TRP A 821 84.25 97.50 -30.28
CA TRP A 821 83.34 96.59 -29.55
C TRP A 821 83.92 96.07 -28.24
N ALA A 822 85.20 95.67 -28.22
CA ALA A 822 85.84 95.14 -27.02
C ALA A 822 86.17 96.22 -25.96
N THR A 823 86.11 97.51 -26.34
CA THR A 823 86.53 98.63 -25.46
C THR A 823 85.40 99.59 -25.07
N LEU A 824 84.17 99.36 -25.56
CA LEU A 824 82.99 100.16 -25.24
C LEU A 824 82.23 99.57 -24.04
N ALA A 825 82.02 100.42 -23.03
CA ALA A 825 81.05 100.16 -21.97
C ALA A 825 79.62 100.50 -22.47
N PRO A 826 78.59 99.70 -22.14
CA PRO A 826 77.19 100.05 -22.38
C PRO A 826 76.81 101.38 -21.71
N GLY A 827 75.88 102.12 -22.30
CA GLY A 827 75.19 103.24 -21.65
C GLY A 827 75.78 104.64 -21.84
N MET A 828 76.91 104.84 -22.54
CA MET A 828 77.35 106.19 -22.92
C MET A 828 76.69 106.66 -24.23
N PRO A 829 75.92 107.77 -24.25
CA PRO A 829 75.36 108.35 -25.47
C PRO A 829 76.34 109.27 -26.20
N GLY A 830 76.28 109.30 -27.53
CA GLY A 830 77.00 110.25 -28.38
C GLY A 830 78.30 109.69 -29.00
N GLY A 831 78.47 109.74 -30.32
CA GLY A 831 77.57 110.23 -31.37
C GLY A 831 78.06 109.79 -32.77
N GLY A 832 77.40 110.16 -33.87
CA GLY A 832 76.17 110.93 -34.06
C GLY A 832 75.54 110.53 -35.42
N ARG A 833 74.49 111.16 -35.95
CA ARG A 833 73.74 112.40 -35.64
C ARG A 833 72.24 112.10 -35.85
N GLY A 834 71.25 112.85 -35.39
CA GLY A 834 71.19 114.15 -34.70
C GLY A 834 69.72 114.58 -34.60
N LEU A 835 69.47 115.90 -34.48
CA LEU A 835 68.17 116.56 -34.28
C LEU A 835 67.64 116.58 -32.84
N GLU A 836 67.73 117.80 -32.31
CA GLU A 836 66.81 118.53 -31.43
C GLU A 836 65.35 118.04 -31.33
N SER A 837 64.54 118.40 -30.33
CA SER A 837 64.72 118.84 -28.92
C SER A 837 63.34 119.29 -28.41
N GLU A 838 62.87 118.90 -27.22
CA GLU A 838 62.01 119.79 -26.41
C GLU A 838 61.89 119.36 -24.94
N ASN A 839 61.33 120.28 -24.14
CA ASN A 839 61.45 120.43 -22.69
C ASN A 839 61.12 119.23 -21.78
N ALA A 840 61.76 119.23 -20.61
CA ALA A 840 61.34 118.50 -19.41
C ALA A 840 60.56 119.42 -18.44
N ALA A 841 59.75 118.83 -17.55
CA ALA A 841 59.23 119.49 -16.35
C ALA A 841 58.92 118.48 -15.22
N SER A 842 58.86 119.00 -13.99
CA SER A 842 58.42 118.39 -12.72
C SER A 842 57.12 117.56 -12.83
N ALA A 843 56.93 116.43 -12.12
CA ALA A 843 57.03 116.17 -10.67
C ALA A 843 55.97 116.91 -9.83
N ASP A 844 55.02 116.16 -9.21
CA ASP A 844 54.75 116.17 -7.75
C ASP A 844 53.51 115.31 -7.36
N ALA A 845 53.26 115.26 -6.04
CA ALA A 845 52.42 114.38 -5.20
C ALA A 845 50.96 114.00 -5.58
N GLU A 846 50.55 112.81 -5.08
CA GLU A 846 49.35 112.41 -4.29
C GLU A 846 48.08 113.33 -4.15
N PRO A 847 46.90 112.82 -3.67
CA PRO A 847 46.49 111.44 -3.30
C PRO A 847 45.04 110.99 -3.67
N ALA A 848 44.74 109.71 -3.38
CA ALA A 848 43.49 109.12 -2.82
C ALA A 848 42.04 109.39 -3.35
N GLN A 849 41.32 108.26 -3.58
CA GLN A 849 39.84 108.08 -3.65
C GLN A 849 39.09 108.75 -4.85
N ARG A 850 37.89 108.33 -5.29
CA ARG A 850 36.90 107.32 -4.81
C ARG A 850 36.03 106.80 -5.99
N SER A 851 35.20 105.78 -5.72
CA SER A 851 34.01 105.32 -6.48
C SER A 851 34.23 104.76 -7.90
N GLU A 852 33.75 103.57 -8.29
CA GLU A 852 32.39 102.96 -8.33
C GLU A 852 31.72 103.18 -9.71
N ARG A 853 31.07 102.12 -10.26
CA ARG A 853 30.07 102.12 -11.37
C ARG A 853 30.61 102.35 -12.80
N GLU A 854 30.01 101.79 -13.88
CA GLU A 854 28.85 100.89 -14.01
C GLU A 854 28.87 100.05 -15.32
N LEU A 855 28.12 98.94 -15.31
CA LEU A 855 27.32 98.31 -16.40
C LEU A 855 27.90 97.94 -17.81
N VAL A 856 27.73 96.64 -18.10
CA VAL A 856 27.02 96.05 -19.29
C VAL A 856 27.70 95.91 -20.66
N GLY A 857 27.64 94.67 -21.16
CA GLY A 857 27.33 94.34 -22.56
C GLY A 857 28.39 93.51 -23.30
N ALA A 858 28.06 92.61 -24.25
CA ALA A 858 26.77 92.02 -24.62
C ALA A 858 27.01 90.80 -25.57
N GLY A 859 25.96 90.01 -25.88
CA GLY A 859 25.96 88.97 -26.93
C GLY A 859 26.38 87.57 -26.43
N VAL A 860 25.59 86.49 -26.36
CA VAL A 860 24.38 85.96 -27.06
C VAL A 860 24.69 84.95 -28.19
N GLY A 861 24.29 83.69 -27.94
CA GLY A 861 23.95 82.66 -28.94
C GLY A 861 25.04 81.62 -29.25
N ALA A 862 24.70 80.38 -29.62
CA ALA A 862 23.44 79.63 -29.49
C ALA A 862 23.69 78.12 -29.74
N GLY A 863 22.93 77.21 -29.11
CA GLY A 863 22.98 75.76 -29.39
C GLY A 863 22.17 74.92 -28.39
N ALA A 864 21.40 73.94 -28.88
CA ALA A 864 20.56 73.03 -28.09
C ALA A 864 21.20 71.63 -27.97
N GLY A 865 20.81 70.73 -27.06
CA GLY A 865 19.83 70.83 -25.95
C GLY A 865 19.16 69.47 -25.65
N VAL A 866 18.42 69.37 -24.53
CA VAL A 866 17.66 68.18 -24.03
C VAL A 866 18.58 67.00 -23.59
N GLY A 867 18.34 66.23 -22.53
CA GLY A 867 17.34 66.15 -21.44
C GLY A 867 17.69 64.93 -20.54
N THR A 868 17.15 64.68 -19.34
CA THR A 868 15.97 65.25 -18.62
C THR A 868 16.11 64.99 -17.10
N SER A 869 15.45 65.80 -16.24
CA SER A 869 14.97 65.52 -14.85
C SER A 869 15.81 64.62 -13.89
N ALA A 870 16.33 65.05 -12.72
CA ALA A 870 15.75 65.82 -11.60
C ALA A 870 14.54 65.15 -10.89
N GLY A 871 14.40 65.21 -9.55
CA GLY A 871 15.28 65.77 -8.51
C GLY A 871 14.54 66.12 -7.20
N ALA A 872 15.30 66.44 -6.13
CA ALA A 872 14.96 67.16 -4.88
C ALA A 872 13.64 66.83 -4.11
N ALA A 873 13.60 66.43 -2.83
CA ALA A 873 14.25 66.89 -1.58
C ALA A 873 13.53 68.02 -0.81
N SER A 874 13.83 68.10 0.49
CA SER A 874 13.46 69.13 1.49
C SER A 874 12.27 68.86 2.44
N THR A 875 12.63 68.88 3.73
CA THR A 875 11.90 69.37 4.92
C THR A 875 11.11 70.69 4.70
N ALA A 876 10.17 71.13 5.54
CA ALA A 876 9.94 70.86 6.98
C ALA A 876 8.48 71.16 7.45
N GLN A 877 8.25 71.06 8.78
CA GLN A 877 7.35 71.90 9.61
C GLN A 877 5.95 71.36 10.00
N MET A 878 5.55 71.58 11.27
CA MET A 878 4.23 71.29 11.87
C MET A 878 3.37 72.59 11.99
N PRO A 879 2.03 72.51 12.18
CA PRO A 879 1.46 72.50 13.55
C PRO A 879 0.12 71.73 13.79
N ASP A 880 -0.15 71.45 15.07
CA ASP A 880 -1.42 71.33 15.85
C ASP A 880 -2.70 70.55 15.41
N ALA A 881 -3.13 69.66 16.33
CA ALA A 881 -4.49 69.37 16.86
C ALA A 881 -5.64 68.89 15.90
N ALA A 882 -6.48 67.89 16.17
CA ALA A 882 -7.12 67.39 17.41
C ALA A 882 -7.92 66.06 17.17
N GLY A 883 -8.25 65.28 18.22
CA GLY A 883 -9.25 64.18 18.11
C GLY A 883 -9.13 63.02 19.14
N SER A 884 -10.26 62.63 19.75
CA SER A 884 -10.54 61.48 20.65
C SER A 884 -9.96 60.10 20.23
N GLY A 885 -9.64 59.10 21.08
CA GLY A 885 -9.89 58.85 22.52
C GLY A 885 -11.14 57.99 22.82
N PRO A 886 -11.22 57.11 23.86
CA PRO A 886 -10.26 56.74 24.92
C PRO A 886 -10.08 55.19 25.15
N ARG A 887 -9.73 54.74 26.38
CA ARG A 887 -9.28 53.36 26.75
C ARG A 887 -10.15 52.65 27.81
N HIS A 888 -9.95 51.34 27.97
CA HIS A 888 -9.97 50.57 29.25
C HIS A 888 -8.59 49.82 29.34
N ALA A 889 -7.85 49.69 30.46
CA ALA A 889 -8.11 49.11 31.80
C ALA A 889 -8.25 47.56 31.76
N ALA A 890 -7.63 46.73 32.63
CA ALA A 890 -6.61 46.87 33.70
C ALA A 890 -5.99 45.45 33.98
N GLY A 891 -4.92 45.20 34.78
CA GLY A 891 -3.98 46.06 35.53
C GLY A 891 -3.58 45.50 36.91
N GLY A 892 -2.44 44.79 37.04
CA GLY A 892 -1.86 44.26 38.31
C GLY A 892 -0.56 43.42 38.09
N ALA A 893 0.08 42.75 39.06
CA ALA A 893 0.25 43.02 40.51
C ALA A 893 1.12 41.94 41.26
N ALA A 894 2.46 42.03 41.18
CA ALA A 894 3.47 41.59 42.18
C ALA A 894 3.56 40.13 42.74
N VAL A 895 4.67 39.87 43.47
CA VAL A 895 5.00 38.71 44.37
C VAL A 895 5.49 37.40 43.67
N ALA A 896 6.35 36.58 44.28
CA ALA A 896 7.82 36.73 44.51
C ALA A 896 8.42 35.53 45.31
N SER A 897 9.66 35.10 44.98
CA SER A 897 10.56 34.18 45.75
C SER A 897 10.05 32.73 46.01
N ALA A 898 10.85 31.69 46.33
CA ALA A 898 12.30 31.44 46.49
C ALA A 898 12.61 29.99 46.00
N THR A 899 13.71 29.63 45.31
CA THR A 899 15.16 29.55 45.65
C THR A 899 15.62 28.28 46.42
N ALA A 900 16.60 27.57 45.83
CA ALA A 900 17.59 26.63 46.41
C ALA A 900 17.18 25.20 46.89
N ALA A 901 17.73 24.20 46.20
CA ALA A 901 18.18 22.90 46.73
C ALA A 901 19.43 22.46 45.92
N GLN A 902 20.19 21.43 46.34
CA GLN A 902 21.59 21.29 45.94
C GLN A 902 22.13 19.84 45.75
N ALA A 903 23.13 19.75 44.85
CA ALA A 903 24.00 18.63 44.43
C ALA A 903 24.34 17.45 45.40
N SER A 904 24.22 16.25 44.82
CA SER A 904 25.26 15.18 44.64
C SER A 904 25.75 14.25 45.78
N ALA A 905 26.28 13.10 45.31
CA ALA A 905 26.96 11.97 46.00
C ALA A 905 26.13 11.09 46.97
N GLY A 906 26.27 9.75 47.00
CA GLY A 906 27.02 8.82 46.13
C GLY A 906 27.69 7.66 46.90
N HIS A 907 27.69 6.44 46.36
CA HIS A 907 28.55 5.31 46.78
C HIS A 907 28.59 4.17 45.72
N ALA A 908 29.67 3.37 45.68
CA ALA A 908 29.84 2.28 44.72
C ALA A 908 30.74 1.12 45.23
N ALA A 909 30.36 -0.12 44.90
CA ALA A 909 31.11 -1.40 44.85
C ALA A 909 30.10 -2.48 44.37
N GLY A 910 30.40 -3.54 43.61
CA GLY A 910 31.67 -4.24 43.31
C GLY A 910 31.71 -5.58 44.07
N ALA A 911 32.05 -6.75 43.50
CA ALA A 911 32.37 -7.15 42.12
C ALA A 911 32.32 -8.71 42.00
N HIS A 912 32.57 -9.28 40.80
CA HIS A 912 32.81 -10.73 40.53
C HIS A 912 31.60 -11.69 40.70
N SER A 913 31.50 -12.86 40.03
CA SER A 913 32.30 -13.47 38.94
C SER A 913 31.56 -14.62 38.23
N ASP A 914 31.80 -14.79 36.93
CA ASP A 914 31.62 -16.04 36.14
C ASP A 914 32.73 -17.07 36.52
N PRO A 915 32.64 -18.41 36.27
CA PRO A 915 32.49 -18.95 34.90
C PRO A 915 31.76 -20.33 34.70
N ALA A 916 31.29 -20.53 33.45
CA ALA A 916 31.43 -21.75 32.60
C ALA A 916 30.75 -23.12 32.91
N GLU A 917 30.20 -23.69 31.82
CA GLU A 917 30.23 -25.10 31.35
C GLU A 917 29.98 -26.29 32.31
N GLN A 918 28.96 -27.12 32.01
CA GLN A 918 29.15 -28.47 31.42
C GLN A 918 27.83 -29.17 31.02
N ASP A 919 27.96 -30.26 30.25
CA ASP A 919 26.90 -31.01 29.56
C ASP A 919 26.29 -32.20 30.35
N GLU A 920 25.48 -32.99 29.64
CA GLU A 920 25.09 -34.40 29.83
C GLU A 920 23.86 -34.79 30.68
N ASP A 921 22.97 -35.53 29.98
CA ASP A 921 22.29 -36.77 30.35
C ASP A 921 21.33 -36.88 31.56
N ALA A 922 20.04 -36.75 31.22
CA ALA A 922 19.13 -37.89 31.04
C ALA A 922 18.71 -38.82 32.21
N LEU A 923 17.40 -39.09 32.19
CA LEU A 923 16.66 -40.30 32.61
C LEU A 923 16.20 -40.51 34.08
N ASP A 924 14.98 -41.07 34.10
CA ASP A 924 14.38 -42.02 35.04
C ASP A 924 13.87 -41.60 36.45
N GLN A 925 12.53 -41.49 36.47
CA GLN A 925 11.59 -42.36 37.21
C GLN A 925 11.04 -41.95 38.60
N ASP A 926 9.74 -42.24 38.71
CA ASP A 926 8.96 -42.68 39.87
C ASP A 926 9.01 -41.90 41.19
N ALA A 927 7.91 -41.19 41.45
CA ALA A 927 7.00 -41.65 42.52
C ALA A 927 5.54 -41.31 42.18
N GLN A 928 4.66 -42.31 42.28
CA GLN A 928 3.26 -42.06 42.60
C GLN A 928 3.15 -41.97 44.12
N ASP A 929 2.30 -41.09 44.62
CA ASP A 929 1.49 -41.45 45.79
C ASP A 929 0.13 -40.75 45.73
N GLN A 930 -0.88 -41.44 46.23
CA GLN A 930 -2.22 -40.90 46.44
C GLN A 930 -2.41 -40.72 47.94
N ASP A 931 -3.03 -39.63 48.36
CA ASP A 931 -3.86 -39.69 49.56
C ASP A 931 -5.06 -38.76 49.44
N ALA A 932 -6.12 -39.06 50.19
CA ALA A 932 -7.46 -38.53 49.93
C ALA A 932 -8.21 -38.11 51.19
N ALA A 933 -9.23 -37.26 50.96
CA ALA A 933 -10.28 -36.84 51.87
C ALA A 933 -9.87 -35.99 53.10
N ASP A 934 -10.57 -34.87 53.24
CA ASP A 934 -11.32 -34.62 54.47
C ASP A 934 -12.70 -34.04 54.10
N GLU A 935 -13.72 -34.29 54.93
CA GLU A 935 -15.10 -33.81 54.72
C GLU A 935 -15.49 -32.85 55.85
N GLY A 936 -16.05 -31.67 55.50
CA GLY A 936 -16.42 -30.65 56.48
C GLY A 936 -17.78 -29.99 56.18
N ALA A 937 -18.71 -30.12 57.13
CA ALA A 937 -20.04 -29.52 57.15
C ALA A 937 -20.05 -28.04 56.67
N GLN A 938 -20.93 -27.65 55.74
CA GLN A 938 -22.32 -27.28 56.02
C GLN A 938 -22.48 -26.30 57.19
N ASP A 939 -22.96 -25.10 56.88
CA ASP A 939 -24.12 -24.59 57.61
C ASP A 939 -25.04 -23.77 56.70
N ARG A 940 -26.30 -23.59 57.10
CA ARG A 940 -27.31 -22.76 56.42
C ARG A 940 -28.06 -21.95 57.47
N ASP A 941 -28.27 -20.67 57.21
CA ASP A 941 -29.34 -19.92 57.87
C ASP A 941 -30.03 -18.95 56.90
N ALA A 942 -31.30 -18.65 57.14
CA ALA A 942 -32.14 -17.90 56.20
C ALA A 942 -33.27 -17.10 56.86
N ALA A 943 -33.34 -15.81 56.50
CA ALA A 943 -34.47 -14.89 56.63
C ALA A 943 -34.30 -13.81 55.53
N GLY A 944 -35.32 -13.18 54.93
CA GLY A 944 -36.70 -12.94 55.40
C GLY A 944 -36.73 -11.64 56.21
N GLU A 945 -37.46 -10.58 55.86
CA GLU A 945 -38.41 -10.28 54.77
C GLU A 945 -38.12 -8.81 54.30
N GLY A 946 -38.77 -8.18 53.32
CA GLY A 946 -39.96 -8.50 52.52
C GLY A 946 -40.06 -7.57 51.30
N ALA A 947 -41.24 -7.44 50.69
CA ALA A 947 -41.45 -6.74 49.41
C ALA A 947 -42.51 -5.63 49.49
N GLU A 948 -42.50 -4.74 48.49
CA GLU A 948 -43.69 -3.99 48.07
C GLU A 948 -43.59 -3.67 46.55
N ASP A 949 -44.74 -3.58 45.87
CA ASP A 949 -44.87 -3.47 44.40
C ASP A 949 -44.72 -2.02 43.89
N GLU A 950 -44.28 -1.87 42.63
CA GLU A 950 -45.04 -1.09 41.64
C GLU A 950 -44.68 -1.47 40.19
N ALA A 951 -45.48 -1.05 39.21
CA ALA A 951 -45.51 -1.66 37.86
C ALA A 951 -45.64 -0.66 36.70
N ARG A 952 -45.21 -1.11 35.50
CA ARG A 952 -45.72 -0.83 34.13
C ARG A 952 -44.68 -0.52 33.05
N GLU A 953 -44.66 -1.44 32.07
CA GLU A 953 -44.70 -1.23 30.60
C GLU A 953 -43.49 -0.59 29.85
N PRO A 954 -43.18 -1.06 28.61
CA PRO A 954 -41.99 -0.66 27.86
C PRO A 954 -42.25 0.26 26.65
N VAL A 955 -41.23 1.03 26.28
CA VAL A 955 -41.05 1.74 24.99
C VAL A 955 -39.54 1.82 24.70
N GLY A 956 -39.07 1.85 23.45
CA GLY A 956 -39.73 1.73 22.14
C GLY A 956 -38.68 1.81 21.03
N ALA A 957 -38.92 1.19 19.86
CA ALA A 957 -37.95 1.18 18.76
C ALA A 957 -37.77 2.58 18.12
N TRP A 958 -36.57 2.87 17.62
CA TRP A 958 -36.26 4.07 16.84
C TRP A 958 -35.67 3.71 15.47
N THR A 959 -35.95 4.57 14.48
CA THR A 959 -35.83 4.30 13.04
C THR A 959 -34.72 5.11 12.37
N VAL A 960 -34.30 4.65 11.18
CA VAL A 960 -33.29 5.33 10.34
C VAL A 960 -33.94 6.34 9.39
N ALA A 961 -33.42 7.57 9.41
CA ALA A 961 -33.52 8.66 8.42
C ALA A 961 -32.45 9.70 8.82
N ASP A 962 -31.89 10.58 7.96
CA ASP A 962 -32.10 10.89 6.54
C ASP A 962 -30.80 11.50 5.95
N PHE A 963 -30.88 12.09 4.75
CA PHE A 963 -29.90 12.87 3.99
C PHE A 963 -28.96 12.12 3.03
N GLY A 964 -28.87 12.69 1.82
CA GLY A 964 -27.86 12.40 0.81
C GLY A 964 -27.82 13.51 -0.24
N GLY A 965 -26.97 13.35 -1.26
CA GLY A 965 -27.07 14.06 -2.55
C GLY A 965 -26.42 15.46 -2.65
N SER A 966 -25.15 15.49 -3.03
CA SER A 966 -24.58 16.58 -3.84
C SER A 966 -23.31 16.14 -4.59
N GLU A 967 -23.45 15.95 -5.91
CA GLU A 967 -22.40 16.08 -6.93
C GLU A 967 -21.89 17.55 -6.98
N PRO A 968 -20.79 17.94 -7.70
CA PRO A 968 -20.35 17.30 -8.96
C PRO A 968 -18.85 17.29 -9.36
N ASP A 969 -18.61 16.60 -10.48
CA ASP A 969 -17.75 16.94 -11.64
C ASP A 969 -16.20 17.04 -11.59
N GLU A 970 -15.70 16.84 -12.81
CA GLU A 970 -14.36 17.05 -13.39
C GLU A 970 -13.23 16.06 -13.06
N ALA A 971 -12.39 15.86 -14.07
CA ALA A 971 -11.33 14.86 -14.18
C ALA A 971 -10.10 15.52 -14.83
N ASP A 972 -8.94 14.87 -14.75
CA ASP A 972 -7.88 14.94 -15.76
C ASP A 972 -6.92 13.74 -15.56
N ASP A 973 -6.09 13.47 -16.56
CA ASP A 973 -5.28 12.24 -16.71
C ASP A 973 -4.02 12.18 -15.81
N VAL A 974 -3.38 10.99 -15.75
CA VAL A 974 -2.00 10.75 -16.26
C VAL A 974 -1.62 9.25 -16.15
N ASP A 975 -0.72 8.83 -17.04
CA ASP A 975 -0.40 7.47 -17.48
C ASP A 975 0.32 6.51 -16.50
N GLU A 976 0.28 5.23 -16.90
CA GLU A 976 1.34 4.19 -16.86
C GLU A 976 2.49 4.24 -15.84
N ALA A 977 2.72 3.13 -15.14
CA ALA A 977 3.85 2.22 -15.45
C ALA A 977 3.82 0.91 -14.63
N ASP A 978 4.39 -0.16 -15.20
CA ASP A 978 4.74 -1.40 -14.50
C ASP A 978 5.98 -1.22 -13.59
N GLU A 979 6.13 -2.05 -12.54
CA GLU A 979 7.08 -3.18 -12.61
C GLU A 979 7.03 -4.14 -11.40
N ALA A 980 7.67 -5.30 -11.60
CA ALA A 980 7.56 -6.53 -10.83
C ALA A 980 8.09 -6.48 -9.38
N SER A 981 7.51 -7.35 -8.53
CA SER A 981 8.27 -8.00 -7.46
C SER A 981 7.83 -9.47 -7.27
N THR A 982 8.72 -10.40 -7.59
CA THR A 982 8.60 -11.84 -7.30
C THR A 982 9.99 -12.42 -7.04
N ASP A 983 10.25 -12.86 -5.82
CA ASP A 983 11.53 -13.46 -5.41
C ASP A 983 11.37 -15.00 -5.32
N PRO A 984 12.12 -15.82 -6.09
CA PRO A 984 11.91 -17.25 -6.19
C PRO A 984 12.76 -18.08 -5.21
N ALA A 985 12.19 -19.17 -4.69
CA ALA A 985 12.90 -20.10 -3.82
C ALA A 985 13.89 -21.02 -4.57
N HIS A 986 14.97 -21.41 -3.89
CA HIS A 986 15.95 -22.38 -4.39
C HIS A 986 15.38 -23.80 -4.55
N ALA A 987 15.69 -24.46 -5.69
CA ALA A 987 15.81 -25.90 -5.80
C ALA A 987 16.77 -26.31 -6.94
N GLU A 988 17.73 -27.17 -6.61
CA GLU A 988 18.62 -27.94 -7.50
C GLU A 988 17.82 -29.12 -8.15
N ASP A 989 18.22 -29.81 -9.24
CA ASP A 989 19.25 -29.69 -10.30
C ASP A 989 18.86 -30.70 -11.43
N ALA A 990 19.66 -30.78 -12.50
CA ALA A 990 19.89 -31.94 -13.39
C ALA A 990 19.17 -32.07 -14.75
N THR A 991 20.00 -31.90 -15.79
CA THR A 991 20.12 -32.71 -17.02
C THR A 991 19.19 -32.53 -18.25
N GLU A 992 19.76 -31.82 -19.23
CA GLU A 992 19.94 -32.22 -20.65
C GLU A 992 18.79 -32.11 -21.70
N PRO A 993 19.12 -31.95 -23.02
CA PRO A 993 18.30 -31.17 -23.94
C PRO A 993 17.94 -31.87 -25.29
N HIS A 994 17.56 -31.04 -26.29
CA HIS A 994 17.05 -31.36 -27.64
C HIS A 994 15.57 -31.81 -27.67
N GLY A 995 14.73 -31.39 -28.63
CA GLY A 995 14.91 -30.46 -29.75
C GLY A 995 13.86 -30.67 -30.87
N VAL A 996 13.99 -29.94 -31.98
CA VAL A 996 13.19 -30.03 -33.24
C VAL A 996 11.83 -29.29 -33.25
N GLU A 997 11.71 -28.35 -34.19
CA GLU A 997 10.47 -27.71 -34.65
C GLU A 997 9.78 -28.57 -35.72
N GLN A 998 8.44 -28.50 -35.86
CA GLN A 998 7.82 -28.62 -37.19
C GLN A 998 6.42 -28.00 -37.30
N GLU A 999 6.09 -27.61 -38.53
CA GLU A 999 4.94 -26.78 -38.93
C GLU A 999 3.60 -27.55 -39.10
N THR A 1000 2.59 -26.80 -39.59
CA THR A 1000 1.31 -27.23 -40.20
C THR A 1000 0.16 -27.54 -39.22
N ALA A 1001 -1.11 -27.23 -39.52
CA ALA A 1001 -1.70 -26.58 -40.69
C ALA A 1001 -2.89 -25.67 -40.30
N ALA A 1002 -3.30 -24.78 -41.20
CA ALA A 1002 -4.58 -24.06 -41.12
C ALA A 1002 -5.54 -24.57 -42.21
N GLN A 1003 -6.86 -24.53 -41.97
CA GLN A 1003 -7.85 -24.18 -43.01
C GLN A 1003 -9.25 -23.88 -42.46
N GLU A 1004 -10.01 -23.12 -43.25
CA GLU A 1004 -11.33 -22.54 -42.93
C GLU A 1004 -12.50 -23.40 -43.45
N ALA A 1005 -13.71 -23.19 -42.91
CA ALA A 1005 -14.96 -23.45 -43.63
C ALA A 1005 -16.14 -22.59 -43.10
N THR A 1006 -16.59 -21.68 -43.97
CA THR A 1006 -17.97 -21.16 -44.22
C THR A 1006 -19.16 -22.00 -43.69
N GLY A 1007 -20.36 -21.47 -43.40
CA GLY A 1007 -20.94 -20.11 -43.62
C GLY A 1007 -22.43 -20.19 -44.04
N GLN A 1008 -23.16 -19.05 -44.03
CA GLN A 1008 -24.57 -18.85 -44.50
C GLN A 1008 -25.71 -19.49 -43.67
N ASP A 1009 -26.99 -19.03 -43.66
CA ASP A 1009 -27.66 -17.71 -43.88
C ASP A 1009 -29.14 -17.79 -43.38
N ASP A 1010 -29.97 -16.75 -43.65
CA ASP A 1010 -31.43 -16.60 -43.45
C ASP A 1010 -31.92 -16.39 -41.97
N ALA A 1011 -32.66 -15.32 -41.57
CA ALA A 1011 -33.89 -14.62 -42.06
C ALA A 1011 -35.19 -15.14 -41.37
N SER A 1012 -36.21 -14.33 -41.00
CA SER A 1012 -36.39 -12.86 -40.98
C SER A 1012 -37.55 -12.39 -40.02
N GLU A 1013 -37.60 -11.07 -39.78
CA GLU A 1013 -38.80 -10.18 -39.69
C GLU A 1013 -39.87 -10.22 -38.54
N ASP A 1014 -40.33 -9.00 -38.24
CA ASP A 1014 -41.68 -8.47 -37.87
C ASP A 1014 -42.38 -8.65 -36.49
N ASP A 1015 -42.29 -7.55 -35.70
CA ASP A 1015 -43.33 -6.50 -35.46
C ASP A 1015 -44.48 -6.62 -34.40
N ASP A 1016 -44.41 -5.68 -33.44
CA ASP A 1016 -45.43 -4.85 -32.72
C ASP A 1016 -46.69 -5.40 -31.97
N THR A 1017 -47.25 -4.51 -31.13
CA THR A 1017 -48.61 -4.39 -30.55
C THR A 1017 -48.98 -4.94 -29.15
N VAL A 1018 -48.76 -4.08 -28.15
CA VAL A 1018 -49.82 -3.33 -27.41
C VAL A 1018 -50.97 -4.11 -26.68
N VAL A 1019 -50.88 -4.09 -25.34
CA VAL A 1019 -51.96 -3.85 -24.33
C VAL A 1019 -53.17 -4.80 -24.23
N ARG A 1020 -53.32 -5.41 -23.03
CA ARG A 1020 -54.52 -5.23 -22.18
C ARG A 1020 -54.35 -5.57 -20.70
N THR A 1021 -55.09 -4.85 -19.87
CA THR A 1021 -55.32 -5.08 -18.43
C THR A 1021 -56.70 -5.72 -18.21
N ASP A 1022 -56.80 -6.67 -17.28
CA ASP A 1022 -57.90 -6.84 -16.30
C ASP A 1022 -57.53 -8.07 -15.42
N SER A 1023 -57.58 -8.08 -14.09
CA SER A 1023 -58.50 -7.55 -13.06
C SER A 1023 -59.62 -8.55 -12.68
N GLU A 1024 -59.42 -9.27 -11.57
CA GLU A 1024 -60.51 -9.88 -10.78
C GLU A 1024 -60.06 -10.14 -9.31
N ARG A 1025 -60.99 -10.55 -8.44
CA ARG A 1025 -60.88 -10.37 -6.97
C ARG A 1025 -60.86 -11.65 -6.12
N ASP A 1026 -60.18 -11.55 -4.99
CA ASP A 1026 -60.47 -12.17 -3.66
C ASP A 1026 -61.99 -12.10 -3.31
N PRO A 1027 -62.64 -12.97 -2.47
CA PRO A 1027 -62.07 -13.51 -1.22
C PRO A 1027 -62.53 -14.89 -0.67
N ARG A 1028 -61.79 -15.44 0.31
CA ARG A 1028 -62.24 -15.80 1.71
C ARG A 1028 -61.51 -16.98 2.39
N ASN A 1029 -61.28 -16.79 3.70
CA ASN A 1029 -61.04 -17.77 4.79
C ASN A 1029 -59.84 -18.75 4.70
N GLY A 1030 -59.21 -19.17 5.81
CA GLY A 1030 -59.33 -18.70 7.20
C GLY A 1030 -59.56 -19.79 8.25
N SER A 1031 -58.49 -20.13 8.99
CA SER A 1031 -58.47 -20.85 10.28
C SER A 1031 -58.91 -22.34 10.28
N PRO A 1032 -58.66 -23.12 11.36
CA PRO A 1032 -57.93 -22.80 12.60
C PRO A 1032 -56.77 -23.77 12.94
N GLU A 1033 -56.01 -23.43 13.98
CA GLU A 1033 -55.20 -24.36 14.75
C GLU A 1033 -56.08 -25.31 15.61
N HIS A 1034 -55.55 -26.49 15.96
CA HIS A 1034 -55.85 -27.14 17.25
C HIS A 1034 -54.73 -28.14 17.59
N GLY A 1035 -54.33 -28.19 18.85
CA GLY A 1035 -53.38 -29.18 19.37
C GLY A 1035 -54.06 -30.29 20.17
N ALA A 1036 -53.45 -31.48 20.16
CA ALA A 1036 -53.69 -32.63 21.03
C ALA A 1036 -52.45 -33.52 21.05
#